data_AF-A0A2V9WKG5-F1
#
_entry.id   AF-A0A2V9WKG5-F1
#
_cell.length_a   1.000
_cell.length_b   1.000
_cell.length_c   1.000
_cell.angle_alpha   90.00
_cell.angle_beta   90.00
_cell.angle_gamma   90.00
#
_symmetry.space_group_name_H-M   'P 1'
#
loop_
_entity.id
_entity.type
_entity.pdbx_description
1 polymer ?
#
loop_
_entity_poly.entity_id
_entity_poly.type
_entity_poly.pdbx_seq_one_letter_code
_entity_poly.pdbx_strand_id
1 'polypeptide(L)'
;MEIPVARIWYDEYGKEEAKGMTNRNKNLQFTYTLAIGVVLLLSSSRAFATNDENHIQEIMAGVNGNSKIQFIVIKQEGGGNLWGPQAGETQSRVMLVFFDATGRETGKFKFPHSVPADANPQLIATQDFANLAGAPTPDFIMPPLLSPIGGKVCFTNNPLNSNAFPRTDCVSYGSFPVDQTGSTGTDSGGCNGVVSAGPPTAALSIMNTVSLKRTSTSCGSVANSDFTINTTPTPINDAGKTLIIPLATQVAQGGNLFNGETFQGNGRTCATCHVASLNLALPPSNIKSRFSNVSATFDPLFIGETNPSSFDSGFDFNLNTLVLTQTVQSAAPCSGTLQGIITSGSGATAAKAKVLAQVSPTTYLVYGGMNPALSGTVSDSNSCSGTVMSMTAGSLSAIAGSSVLGLEDPKRMRTSADATNFPQGRGLILENIDGFPPTAPVFRKSPHLLNLSQRFGSFGLSGNVSDLQSFATGAVTQHFPRTLNRNSGGTDPDFRLPTFDELSAMEAFMRSLGFPAGTDPNKFNLNNFVITAAQQRGRDAFFGAAKCSFCHAGQVLSDFVQFNTGVVNQTINSAGVDNLPCEPASPCGSRAFSVRQLFNIANLGPFFHDSSAATLQDVLAFYNSSNFANSPGSQFFSGPI
;
A
#
# COMPACT_ATOMS: atom_id res chain seq x y z
N MET A 1 26.93 44.80 74.53
CA MET A 1 27.84 43.69 74.85
C MET A 1 28.31 43.15 73.51
N GLU A 2 29.36 43.69 72.90
CA GLU A 2 30.33 44.70 73.39
C GLU A 2 30.46 45.91 72.43
N ILE A 3 31.36 46.84 72.75
CA ILE A 3 31.71 48.12 72.08
C ILE A 3 33.23 48.26 72.37
N PRO A 4 34.16 48.72 71.46
CA PRO A 4 34.14 50.10 70.94
C PRO A 4 34.87 50.48 69.60
N VAL A 5 34.49 51.64 69.04
CA VAL A 5 35.28 52.86 68.63
C VAL A 5 36.71 52.66 68.05
N ALA A 6 37.20 53.31 66.97
CA ALA A 6 37.11 54.73 66.52
C ALA A 6 37.05 54.86 64.96
N ARG A 7 36.68 55.96 64.27
CA ARG A 7 36.99 57.43 64.36
C ARG A 7 38.49 57.73 64.09
N ILE A 8 38.87 58.42 63.00
CA ILE A 8 38.96 59.90 62.93
C ILE A 8 39.25 60.40 61.46
N TRP A 9 38.41 61.34 60.99
CA TRP A 9 38.64 62.49 60.07
C TRP A 9 39.18 62.39 58.62
N TYR A 10 38.91 63.50 57.90
CA TYR A 10 39.22 63.87 56.50
C TYR A 10 40.66 64.40 56.34
N ASP A 11 41.14 64.45 55.09
CA ASP A 11 41.73 65.67 54.53
C ASP A 11 41.59 65.73 52.99
N GLU A 12 41.70 66.92 52.39
CA GLU A 12 41.71 67.13 50.93
C GLU A 12 43.13 67.02 50.35
N TYR A 13 43.25 66.81 49.02
CA TYR A 13 44.07 67.58 48.05
C TYR A 13 44.43 66.76 46.79
N GLY A 14 44.74 67.47 45.70
CA GLY A 14 45.59 66.94 44.62
C GLY A 14 44.90 66.61 43.29
N LYS A 15 45.00 67.53 42.33
CA LYS A 15 45.01 67.16 40.90
C LYS A 15 46.45 66.79 40.53
N GLU A 16 46.70 65.56 40.06
CA GLU A 16 47.97 65.24 39.36
C GLU A 16 47.74 65.26 37.83
N GLU A 17 48.79 65.62 37.10
CA GLU A 17 48.77 65.81 35.65
C GLU A 17 49.03 64.50 34.87
N ALA A 18 48.59 64.47 33.61
CA ALA A 18 48.72 63.29 32.75
C ALA A 18 50.18 63.02 32.34
N LYS A 19 50.90 62.20 33.12
CA LYS A 19 52.22 61.66 32.75
C LYS A 19 52.11 60.82 31.47
N GLY A 20 52.50 61.41 30.34
CA GLY A 20 52.38 60.80 29.02
C GLY A 20 53.17 59.48 28.89
N MET A 21 52.52 58.45 28.34
CA MET A 21 53.15 57.13 28.14
C MET A 21 54.40 57.22 27.26
N THR A 22 55.50 56.65 27.74
CA THR A 22 56.74 56.49 26.97
C THR A 22 56.51 55.58 25.75
N ASN A 23 57.32 55.76 24.70
CA ASN A 23 57.15 55.00 23.45
C ASN A 23 57.27 53.47 23.65
N ARG A 24 57.99 53.01 24.68
CA ARG A 24 58.04 51.57 25.05
C ARG A 24 56.66 51.06 25.50
N ASN A 25 55.92 51.84 26.28
CA ASN A 25 54.58 51.48 26.75
C ASN A 25 53.54 51.56 25.63
N LYS A 26 53.67 52.56 24.73
CA LYS A 26 52.84 52.64 23.50
C LYS A 26 53.04 51.41 22.61
N ASN A 27 54.29 50.98 22.41
CA ASN A 27 54.58 49.79 21.62
C ASN A 27 54.03 48.52 22.31
N LEU A 28 54.18 48.36 23.63
CA LEU A 28 53.57 47.23 24.35
C LEU A 28 52.04 47.24 24.22
N GLN A 29 51.37 48.38 24.42
CA GLN A 29 49.92 48.47 24.21
C GLN A 29 49.53 48.15 22.77
N PHE A 30 50.26 48.63 21.77
CA PHE A 30 49.99 48.30 20.38
C PHE A 30 50.17 46.80 20.10
N THR A 31 51.21 46.17 20.65
CA THR A 31 51.41 44.71 20.55
C THR A 31 50.31 43.92 21.25
N TYR A 32 49.86 44.33 22.45
CA TYR A 32 48.75 43.66 23.14
C TYR A 32 47.41 43.87 22.43
N THR A 33 47.11 45.07 21.95
CA THR A 33 45.88 45.34 21.18
C THR A 33 45.89 44.62 19.84
N LEU A 34 47.04 44.53 19.16
CA LEU A 34 47.19 43.73 17.93
C LEU A 34 47.09 42.24 18.23
N ALA A 35 47.67 41.74 19.33
CA ALA A 35 47.55 40.34 19.73
C ALA A 35 46.12 39.97 20.13
N ILE A 36 45.41 40.83 20.87
CA ILE A 36 44.00 40.64 21.21
C ILE A 36 43.13 40.75 19.95
N GLY A 37 43.41 41.70 19.06
CA GLY A 37 42.72 41.83 17.77
C GLY A 37 42.93 40.62 16.85
N VAL A 38 44.15 40.11 16.75
CA VAL A 38 44.48 38.88 16.00
C VAL A 38 43.89 37.65 16.68
N VAL A 39 43.90 37.55 18.00
CA VAL A 39 43.21 36.46 18.72
C VAL A 39 41.70 36.54 18.50
N LEU A 40 41.09 37.73 18.47
CA LEU A 40 39.66 37.89 18.16
C LEU A 40 39.33 37.64 16.68
N LEU A 41 40.25 37.92 15.75
CA LEU A 41 40.12 37.61 14.31
C LEU A 41 40.43 36.14 13.97
N LEU A 42 41.15 35.43 14.84
CA LEU A 42 41.38 33.98 14.77
C LEU A 42 40.36 33.20 15.60
N SER A 43 39.77 33.80 16.65
CA SER A 43 38.65 33.25 17.42
C SER A 43 37.29 33.66 16.85
N SER A 44 37.24 34.52 15.83
CA SER A 44 36.13 34.56 14.87
C SER A 44 36.17 33.34 13.93
N SER A 45 36.33 32.16 14.54
CA SER A 45 36.14 30.83 13.97
C SER A 45 34.66 30.65 13.63
N ARG A 46 34.23 31.31 12.55
CA ARG A 46 32.89 31.23 11.94
C ARG A 46 31.76 30.98 12.94
N ALA A 47 31.39 32.00 13.72
CA ALA A 47 30.18 32.00 14.55
C ALA A 47 28.87 32.10 13.72
N PHE A 48 28.88 31.53 12.50
CA PHE A 48 27.66 31.12 11.80
C PHE A 48 27.31 29.73 12.31
N ALA A 49 26.11 29.55 12.84
CA ALA A 49 25.58 28.21 13.04
C ALA A 49 25.35 27.60 11.66
N THR A 50 26.25 26.72 11.21
CA THR A 50 26.06 25.92 10.00
C THR A 50 24.94 24.93 10.27
N ASN A 51 23.79 25.16 9.62
CA ASN A 51 22.64 24.27 9.69
C ASN A 51 22.70 23.21 8.57
N ASP A 52 23.89 23.06 7.99
CA ASP A 52 24.15 22.68 6.59
C ASP A 52 24.51 21.18 6.49
N GLU A 53 24.05 20.43 7.49
CA GLU A 53 24.80 19.31 8.08
C GLU A 53 23.90 18.11 8.48
N ASN A 54 22.59 18.18 8.21
CA ASN A 54 21.63 17.10 8.47
C ASN A 54 21.57 16.08 7.31
N HIS A 55 22.16 14.90 7.47
CA HIS A 55 22.33 13.92 6.39
C HIS A 55 21.50 12.65 6.57
N ILE A 56 20.86 12.20 5.49
CA ILE A 56 20.19 10.89 5.42
C ILE A 56 21.26 9.80 5.57
N GLN A 57 21.10 8.92 6.56
CA GLN A 57 22.02 7.82 6.85
C GLN A 57 21.49 6.46 6.39
N GLU A 58 20.20 6.17 6.58
CA GLU A 58 19.65 4.85 6.27
C GLU A 58 18.15 4.94 5.96
N ILE A 59 17.70 4.28 4.89
CA ILE A 59 16.28 4.28 4.48
C ILE A 59 15.76 2.87 4.20
N MET A 60 14.47 2.65 4.50
CA MET A 60 13.74 1.39 4.31
C MET A 60 12.32 1.68 3.84
N ALA A 61 11.92 1.19 2.65
CA ALA A 61 10.57 1.34 2.09
C ALA A 61 9.63 0.14 2.39
N GLY A 62 10.12 -0.84 3.15
CA GLY A 62 9.38 -2.04 3.55
C GLY A 62 10.32 -3.11 4.08
N VAL A 63 9.78 -4.11 4.77
CA VAL A 63 10.54 -5.24 5.31
C VAL A 63 9.66 -6.47 5.43
N ASN A 64 10.23 -7.65 5.19
CA ASN A 64 9.56 -8.94 5.30
C ASN A 64 8.23 -9.01 4.51
N GLY A 65 8.16 -8.42 3.31
CA GLY A 65 6.96 -8.39 2.48
C GLY A 65 5.88 -7.39 2.93
N ASN A 66 6.19 -6.46 3.83
CA ASN A 66 5.28 -5.40 4.27
C ASN A 66 5.86 -4.01 3.93
N SER A 67 5.29 -3.35 2.92
CA SER A 67 5.64 -2.01 2.46
C SER A 67 5.25 -0.87 3.41
N LYS A 68 4.41 -1.13 4.42
CA LYS A 68 3.99 -0.11 5.40
C LYS A 68 5.00 0.12 6.50
N ILE A 69 5.89 -0.85 6.76
CA ILE A 69 6.95 -0.73 7.75
C ILE A 69 8.13 -0.01 7.10
N GLN A 70 8.17 1.30 7.28
CA GLN A 70 9.19 2.18 6.71
C GLN A 70 9.90 3.00 7.78
N PHE A 71 11.19 3.31 7.53
CA PHE A 71 11.97 4.26 8.33
C PHE A 71 12.97 5.06 7.48
N ILE A 72 13.39 6.20 8.02
CA ILE A 72 14.49 7.05 7.58
C ILE A 72 15.27 7.45 8.84
N VAL A 73 16.58 7.17 8.88
CA VAL A 73 17.50 7.73 9.88
C VAL A 73 18.20 8.93 9.27
N ILE A 74 18.15 10.07 9.96
CA ILE A 74 18.87 11.30 9.59
C ILE A 74 19.79 11.68 10.74
N LYS A 75 21.09 11.81 10.49
CA LYS A 75 22.02 12.36 11.49
C LYS A 75 22.17 13.86 11.29
N GLN A 76 21.95 14.62 12.36
CA GLN A 76 22.43 15.98 12.47
C GLN A 76 23.94 15.97 12.74
N GLU A 77 24.72 16.67 11.93
CA GLU A 77 25.99 17.28 12.40
C GLU A 77 25.71 18.78 12.73
N GLY A 78 26.62 19.43 13.45
CA GLY A 78 26.59 20.89 13.65
C GLY A 78 25.34 21.45 14.34
N GLY A 79 24.99 22.69 13.99
CA GLY A 79 23.93 23.48 14.65
C GLY A 79 22.52 23.25 14.10
N GLY A 80 22.35 22.35 13.13
CA GLY A 80 21.17 22.26 12.26
C GLY A 80 19.86 21.74 12.86
N ASN A 81 19.60 21.92 14.16
CA ASN A 81 18.48 21.28 14.88
C ASN A 81 17.10 21.93 14.64
N LEU A 82 17.07 23.12 14.03
CA LEU A 82 15.86 23.94 13.87
C LEU A 82 14.93 23.46 12.74
N TRP A 83 14.45 22.22 12.84
CA TRP A 83 13.65 21.56 11.78
C TRP A 83 12.19 22.04 11.72
N GLY A 84 11.50 22.08 12.86
CA GLY A 84 10.11 22.52 12.96
C GLY A 84 9.91 24.04 13.09
N PRO A 85 8.66 24.50 13.25
CA PRO A 85 8.34 25.91 13.39
C PRO A 85 8.92 26.49 14.69
N GLN A 86 9.45 27.71 14.63
CA GLN A 86 9.86 28.47 15.81
C GLN A 86 8.71 29.35 16.35
N ALA A 87 8.93 30.06 17.46
CA ALA A 87 7.94 30.97 18.03
C ALA A 87 7.50 32.04 17.01
N GLY A 88 6.20 32.03 16.66
CA GLY A 88 5.63 32.91 15.62
C GLY A 88 5.58 32.32 14.21
N GLU A 89 6.17 31.14 13.97
CA GLU A 89 6.12 30.43 12.70
C GLU A 89 4.99 29.37 12.72
N THR A 90 4.28 29.21 11.60
CA THR A 90 3.25 28.15 11.43
C THR A 90 3.72 27.00 10.54
N GLN A 91 4.92 27.11 9.97
CA GLN A 91 5.48 26.21 8.97
C GLN A 91 6.78 25.61 9.51
N SER A 92 7.03 24.32 9.27
CA SER A 92 8.36 23.75 9.52
C SER A 92 9.41 24.48 8.67
N ARG A 93 10.67 24.52 9.10
CA ARG A 93 11.77 25.10 8.32
C ARG A 93 12.33 24.12 7.30
N VAL A 94 12.28 22.83 7.62
CA VAL A 94 12.63 21.72 6.72
C VAL A 94 11.47 20.73 6.57
N MET A 95 11.54 19.85 5.58
CA MET A 95 10.55 18.83 5.29
C MET A 95 11.20 17.67 4.53
N LEU A 96 10.57 16.50 4.58
CA LEU A 96 10.82 15.42 3.62
C LEU A 96 9.89 15.59 2.41
N VAL A 97 10.41 15.33 1.22
CA VAL A 97 9.64 15.21 -0.03
C VAL A 97 9.89 13.81 -0.61
N PHE A 98 8.82 13.16 -1.05
CA PHE A 98 8.82 11.77 -1.51
C PHE A 98 8.37 11.68 -2.96
N PHE A 99 8.97 10.78 -3.73
CA PHE A 99 8.66 10.53 -5.12
C PHE A 99 8.60 9.03 -5.40
N ASP A 100 7.72 8.63 -6.32
CA ASP A 100 7.64 7.25 -6.81
C ASP A 100 8.67 6.97 -7.92
N ALA A 101 8.64 5.74 -8.43
CA ALA A 101 9.58 5.22 -9.42
C ALA A 101 9.56 5.96 -10.76
N THR A 102 8.59 6.83 -11.05
CA THR A 102 8.51 7.58 -12.32
C THR A 102 8.93 9.04 -12.22
N GLY A 103 9.34 9.49 -11.03
CA GLY A 103 9.70 10.89 -10.78
C GLY A 103 8.55 11.75 -10.24
N ARG A 104 7.34 11.20 -10.10
CA ARG A 104 6.17 11.94 -9.61
C ARG A 104 6.21 12.07 -8.09
N GLU A 105 5.96 13.28 -7.57
CA GLU A 105 5.88 13.52 -6.13
C GLU A 105 4.67 12.78 -5.53
N THR A 106 4.89 11.95 -4.51
CA THR A 106 3.86 11.19 -3.80
C THR A 106 3.40 11.86 -2.51
N GLY A 107 4.23 12.74 -1.93
CA GLY A 107 3.85 13.50 -0.75
C GLY A 107 5.00 14.25 -0.09
N LYS A 108 4.68 14.92 1.02
CA LYS A 108 5.63 15.64 1.87
C LYS A 108 5.34 15.37 3.34
N PHE A 109 6.39 15.29 4.16
CA PHE A 109 6.28 15.25 5.63
C PHE A 109 6.96 16.49 6.21
N LYS A 110 6.19 17.32 6.93
CA LYS A 110 6.68 18.58 7.53
C LYS A 110 6.90 18.36 9.02
N PHE A 111 8.12 18.65 9.50
CA PHE A 111 8.50 18.35 10.88
C PHE A 111 7.70 19.20 11.89
N PRO A 112 6.97 18.59 12.85
CA PRO A 112 6.10 19.32 13.77
C PRO A 112 6.87 20.13 14.83
N HIS A 113 8.11 19.77 15.14
CA HIS A 113 8.99 20.44 16.08
C HIS A 113 10.47 20.33 15.65
N SER A 114 11.32 21.11 16.29
CA SER A 114 12.79 20.97 16.21
C SER A 114 13.27 19.69 16.92
N VAL A 115 14.52 19.33 16.67
CA VAL A 115 15.22 18.20 17.30
C VAL A 115 16.18 18.70 18.39
N PRO A 116 16.69 17.83 19.29
CA PRO A 116 17.72 18.21 20.26
C PRO A 116 19.00 18.76 19.61
N ALA A 117 19.76 19.57 20.35
CA ALA A 117 21.01 20.18 19.88
C ALA A 117 22.25 19.33 20.25
N ASP A 118 22.16 18.01 20.08
CA ASP A 118 23.13 17.03 20.59
C ASP A 118 23.81 16.16 19.50
N ALA A 119 23.45 16.38 18.22
CA ALA A 119 23.94 15.61 17.06
C ALA A 119 23.62 14.10 17.08
N ASN A 120 22.64 13.66 17.88
CA ASN A 120 22.16 12.29 17.86
C ASN A 120 21.33 12.03 16.57
N PRO A 121 21.40 10.83 15.97
CA PRO A 121 20.58 10.51 14.81
C PRO A 121 19.09 10.44 15.17
N GLN A 122 18.27 10.91 14.24
CA GLN A 122 16.83 11.04 14.39
C GLN A 122 16.13 9.98 13.54
N LEU A 123 15.21 9.23 14.16
CA LEU A 123 14.42 8.17 13.54
C LEU A 123 13.05 8.69 13.13
N ILE A 124 12.88 8.95 11.83
CA ILE A 124 11.58 9.21 11.23
C ILE A 124 11.04 7.86 10.75
N ALA A 125 9.96 7.36 11.34
CA ALA A 125 9.42 6.05 10.98
C ALA A 125 7.89 5.99 10.96
N THR A 126 7.37 4.91 10.40
CA THR A 126 5.93 4.67 10.30
C THR A 126 5.32 4.15 11.61
N GLN A 127 4.01 4.32 11.77
CA GLN A 127 3.30 3.70 12.90
C GLN A 127 3.41 2.17 12.87
N ASP A 128 3.38 1.55 11.69
CA ASP A 128 3.61 0.10 11.54
C ASP A 128 5.03 -0.33 11.97
N PHE A 129 6.05 0.52 11.79
CA PHE A 129 7.37 0.31 12.39
C PHE A 129 7.35 0.46 13.91
N ALA A 130 6.74 1.54 14.44
CA ALA A 130 6.64 1.78 15.89
C ALA A 130 5.87 0.67 16.64
N ASN A 131 4.99 -0.04 15.94
CA ASN A 131 4.24 -1.19 16.46
C ASN A 131 5.05 -2.51 16.49
N LEU A 132 6.28 -2.55 15.96
CA LEU A 132 7.12 -3.76 16.02
C LEU A 132 7.58 -4.06 17.46
N ALA A 133 7.59 -5.35 17.80
CA ALA A 133 8.03 -5.81 19.11
C ALA A 133 9.51 -5.45 19.35
N GLY A 134 9.76 -4.56 20.31
CA GLY A 134 11.09 -4.07 20.66
C GLY A 134 11.61 -2.90 19.82
N ALA A 135 10.78 -2.27 18.99
CA ALA A 135 11.17 -1.05 18.29
C ALA A 135 11.54 0.09 19.26
N PRO A 136 12.56 0.91 18.95
CA PRO A 136 12.69 2.21 19.58
C PRO A 136 11.48 3.08 19.20
N THR A 137 11.04 3.95 20.11
CA THR A 137 10.08 5.01 19.79
C THR A 137 10.69 5.88 18.68
N PRO A 138 10.02 6.06 17.52
CA PRO A 138 10.50 6.99 16.52
C PRO A 138 10.37 8.43 17.02
N ASP A 139 11.38 9.23 16.75
CA ASP A 139 11.43 10.65 17.13
C ASP A 139 10.40 11.46 16.30
N PHE A 140 10.04 10.94 15.12
CA PHE A 140 8.90 11.41 14.33
C PHE A 140 8.11 10.23 13.72
N ILE A 141 6.78 10.27 13.82
CA ILE A 141 5.88 9.36 13.09
C ILE A 141 5.49 9.96 11.74
N MET A 142 5.80 9.26 10.65
CA MET A 142 5.43 9.63 9.27
C MET A 142 4.42 8.64 8.65
N PRO A 143 3.64 9.05 7.63
CA PRO A 143 2.91 8.10 6.78
C PRO A 143 3.88 7.27 5.91
N PRO A 144 3.48 6.09 5.40
CA PRO A 144 4.31 5.26 4.54
C PRO A 144 4.42 5.85 3.12
N LEU A 145 5.34 6.80 2.93
CA LEU A 145 5.52 7.58 1.70
C LEU A 145 6.76 7.20 0.87
N LEU A 146 7.70 6.40 1.41
CA LEU A 146 8.77 5.82 0.60
C LEU A 146 8.17 4.83 -0.40
N SER A 147 8.53 4.95 -1.67
CA SER A 147 8.04 4.07 -2.73
C SER A 147 8.78 2.74 -2.72
N PRO A 148 8.10 1.58 -2.64
CA PRO A 148 8.72 0.27 -2.80
C PRO A 148 9.51 0.13 -4.11
N ILE A 149 10.64 -0.58 -4.06
CA ILE A 149 11.54 -0.92 -5.17
C ILE A 149 12.29 0.28 -5.77
N GLY A 150 11.60 1.36 -6.15
CA GLY A 150 12.21 2.55 -6.77
C GLY A 150 11.50 3.85 -6.40
N GLY A 151 12.25 4.95 -6.31
CA GLY A 151 11.75 6.25 -5.87
C GLY A 151 12.87 7.24 -5.55
N LYS A 152 12.50 8.41 -5.01
CA LYS A 152 13.43 9.41 -4.45
C LYS A 152 12.87 9.93 -3.14
N VAL A 153 13.74 10.24 -2.18
CA VAL A 153 13.39 10.96 -0.95
C VAL A 153 14.39 12.07 -0.71
N CYS A 154 13.92 13.25 -0.31
CA CYS A 154 14.75 14.42 -0.08
C CYS A 154 14.42 15.09 1.26
N PHE A 155 15.42 15.27 2.11
CA PHE A 155 15.36 16.20 3.23
C PHE A 155 15.72 17.60 2.74
N THR A 156 14.77 18.52 2.76
CA THR A 156 14.91 19.82 2.08
C THR A 156 14.25 20.96 2.85
N ASN A 157 14.62 22.20 2.53
CA ASN A 157 14.00 23.38 3.10
C ASN A 157 12.54 23.52 2.68
N ASN A 158 11.68 23.94 3.61
CA ASN A 158 10.27 24.18 3.31
C ASN A 158 10.11 25.61 2.74
N PRO A 159 9.78 25.79 1.45
CA PRO A 159 9.74 27.12 0.81
C PRO A 159 8.62 28.03 1.32
N LEU A 160 7.78 27.54 2.23
CA LEU A 160 6.65 28.26 2.84
C LEU A 160 7.04 28.99 4.14
N ASN A 161 8.19 28.64 4.73
CA ASN A 161 8.72 29.34 5.89
C ASN A 161 9.77 30.35 5.40
N SER A 162 9.52 31.65 5.60
CA SER A 162 10.46 32.72 5.21
C SER A 162 11.82 32.63 5.90
N ASN A 163 11.88 31.88 7.01
CA ASN A 163 13.05 31.68 7.85
C ASN A 163 13.67 30.29 7.62
N ALA A 164 13.24 29.57 6.58
CA ALA A 164 13.91 28.36 6.10
C ALA A 164 15.26 28.71 5.48
N PHE A 165 16.29 27.98 5.90
CA PHE A 165 17.64 28.04 5.33
C PHE A 165 17.74 27.10 4.12
N PRO A 166 18.47 27.44 3.04
CA PRO A 166 18.61 26.55 1.88
C PRO A 166 19.18 25.18 2.27
N ARG A 167 18.45 24.10 1.95
CA ARG A 167 18.90 22.72 2.18
C ARG A 167 18.25 21.78 1.19
N THR A 168 19.04 20.88 0.63
CA THR A 168 18.55 19.67 -0.04
C THR A 168 19.57 18.55 0.15
N ASP A 169 19.12 17.39 0.61
CA ASP A 169 19.89 16.14 0.72
C ASP A 169 18.96 15.01 0.24
N CYS A 170 19.28 14.36 -0.88
CA CYS A 170 18.39 13.44 -1.57
C CYS A 170 19.02 12.05 -1.77
N VAL A 171 18.18 11.02 -1.74
CA VAL A 171 18.54 9.64 -2.15
C VAL A 171 17.56 9.19 -3.24
N SER A 172 18.07 8.86 -4.43
CA SER A 172 17.31 8.29 -5.53
C SER A 172 17.70 6.82 -5.72
N TYR A 173 16.73 5.92 -5.88
CA TYR A 173 16.97 4.47 -5.88
C TYR A 173 16.08 3.70 -6.86
N GLY A 174 16.54 2.53 -7.28
CA GLY A 174 15.83 1.66 -8.22
C GLY A 174 15.72 2.28 -9.62
N SER A 175 14.53 2.21 -10.23
CA SER A 175 14.28 2.68 -11.60
C SER A 175 13.99 4.18 -11.73
N PHE A 176 14.37 4.99 -10.74
CA PHE A 176 14.06 6.42 -10.74
C PHE A 176 14.72 7.17 -11.93
N PRO A 177 14.07 8.19 -12.54
CA PRO A 177 14.61 8.83 -13.74
C PRO A 177 15.95 9.56 -13.49
N VAL A 178 16.97 9.24 -14.30
CA VAL A 178 18.36 9.74 -14.15
C VAL A 178 18.48 11.26 -14.40
N ASP A 179 17.63 11.79 -15.27
CA ASP A 179 17.46 13.22 -15.51
C ASP A 179 16.90 13.97 -14.29
N GLN A 180 16.07 13.29 -13.47
CA GLN A 180 15.38 13.87 -12.31
C GLN A 180 16.10 13.61 -10.97
N THR A 181 17.25 12.92 -10.95
CA THR A 181 18.00 12.70 -9.69
C THR A 181 18.59 13.99 -9.13
N GLY A 182 18.78 15.03 -9.95
CA GLY A 182 19.42 16.29 -9.56
C GLY A 182 20.59 16.70 -10.47
N SER A 183 20.71 16.10 -11.65
CA SER A 183 21.85 16.20 -12.58
C SER A 183 22.18 17.63 -13.06
N THR A 184 21.33 18.63 -12.80
CA THR A 184 21.54 20.07 -13.07
C THR A 184 22.21 20.84 -11.93
N GLY A 185 22.43 20.22 -10.76
CA GLY A 185 23.22 20.83 -9.67
C GLY A 185 22.45 21.70 -8.67
N THR A 186 21.18 21.39 -8.39
CA THR A 186 20.34 22.11 -7.40
C THR A 186 19.88 21.26 -6.22
N ASP A 187 19.95 19.93 -6.34
CA ASP A 187 19.23 18.99 -5.47
C ASP A 187 20.07 18.46 -4.29
N SER A 188 21.35 18.81 -4.23
CA SER A 188 22.26 18.37 -3.16
C SER A 188 23.13 19.53 -2.73
N GLY A 189 22.90 20.05 -1.50
CA GLY A 189 23.57 21.22 -0.94
C GLY A 189 23.90 21.08 0.56
N GLY A 190 25.19 20.95 0.88
CA GLY A 190 25.76 20.98 2.23
C GLY A 190 27.17 21.57 2.26
N CYS A 191 27.98 21.26 3.29
CA CYS A 191 29.28 21.91 3.59
C CYS A 191 30.20 22.23 2.39
N ASN A 192 30.25 21.35 1.38
CA ASN A 192 31.17 21.45 0.22
C ASN A 192 30.48 21.86 -1.09
N GLY A 193 29.30 22.47 -1.03
CA GLY A 193 28.59 23.00 -2.20
C GLY A 193 27.86 21.94 -3.02
N VAL A 194 27.66 22.22 -4.32
CA VAL A 194 26.87 21.38 -5.23
C VAL A 194 27.63 20.12 -5.63
N VAL A 195 27.00 18.96 -5.46
CA VAL A 195 27.46 17.66 -5.97
C VAL A 195 26.36 17.07 -6.86
N SER A 196 26.73 16.50 -8.00
CA SER A 196 25.77 15.77 -8.84
C SER A 196 25.39 14.46 -8.17
N ALA A 197 24.09 14.21 -7.99
CA ALA A 197 23.58 13.00 -7.34
C ALA A 197 23.97 11.71 -8.08
N GLY A 198 24.23 11.79 -9.39
CA GLY A 198 24.53 10.64 -10.24
C GLY A 198 23.29 9.79 -10.56
N PRO A 199 23.47 8.59 -11.15
CA PRO A 199 22.38 7.64 -11.37
C PRO A 199 21.81 7.14 -10.03
N PRO A 200 20.57 6.62 -9.98
CA PRO A 200 20.01 6.02 -8.78
C PRO A 200 20.87 4.87 -8.22
N THR A 201 20.80 4.66 -6.90
CA THR A 201 21.38 3.48 -6.25
C THR A 201 20.47 2.24 -6.37
N ALA A 202 20.92 1.11 -5.80
CA ALA A 202 20.24 -0.18 -5.84
C ALA A 202 18.76 -0.11 -5.40
N ALA A 203 17.92 -0.98 -5.96
CA ALA A 203 16.49 -1.02 -5.68
C ALA A 203 16.19 -1.35 -4.21
N LEU A 204 15.25 -0.59 -3.61
CA LEU A 204 14.88 -0.72 -2.20
C LEU A 204 13.77 -1.76 -2.05
N SER A 205 14.18 -3.03 -2.03
CA SER A 205 13.28 -4.18 -1.88
C SER A 205 12.52 -4.14 -0.55
N ILE A 206 11.25 -4.54 -0.57
CA ILE A 206 10.45 -4.76 0.65
C ILE A 206 10.56 -6.20 1.18
N MET A 207 11.30 -7.05 0.46
CA MET A 207 11.57 -8.45 0.82
C MET A 207 12.78 -8.54 1.73
N ASN A 208 12.75 -9.50 2.65
CA ASN A 208 13.76 -9.70 3.70
C ASN A 208 13.98 -8.40 4.50
N THR A 209 15.15 -8.22 5.09
CA THR A 209 15.53 -7.09 5.94
C THR A 209 16.42 -6.10 5.18
N VAL A 210 15.92 -5.54 4.08
CA VAL A 210 16.70 -4.69 3.15
C VAL A 210 16.54 -3.20 3.46
N SER A 211 17.66 -2.48 3.44
CA SER A 211 17.74 -1.02 3.58
C SER A 211 18.86 -0.46 2.70
N LEU A 212 18.84 0.84 2.41
CA LEU A 212 19.96 1.55 1.79
C LEU A 212 20.66 2.39 2.86
N LYS A 213 21.93 2.08 3.15
CA LYS A 213 22.74 2.74 4.18
C LYS A 213 23.90 3.51 3.55
N ARG A 214 24.10 4.75 3.99
CA ARG A 214 25.21 5.63 3.61
C ARG A 214 26.53 5.09 4.17
N THR A 215 27.52 4.96 3.30
CA THR A 215 28.89 4.51 3.62
C THR A 215 29.86 5.67 3.84
N SER A 216 29.55 6.82 3.26
CA SER A 216 30.35 8.04 3.27
C SER A 216 30.20 8.81 4.59
N THR A 217 31.33 9.19 5.20
CA THR A 217 31.42 9.85 6.50
C THR A 217 31.73 11.36 6.41
N SER A 218 31.78 11.93 5.20
CA SER A 218 32.01 13.37 5.00
C SER A 218 30.74 14.19 5.24
N CYS A 219 30.90 15.44 5.72
CA CYS A 219 29.83 16.43 5.55
C CYS A 219 29.73 16.82 4.08
N GLY A 220 28.49 16.91 3.58
CA GLY A 220 28.20 17.47 2.28
C GLY A 220 27.21 16.64 1.48
N SER A 221 26.75 17.28 0.41
CA SER A 221 25.90 16.77 -0.66
C SER A 221 26.27 15.34 -1.08
N VAL A 222 25.37 14.40 -0.79
CA VAL A 222 25.64 12.96 -0.95
C VAL A 222 25.29 12.52 -2.37
N ALA A 223 26.18 11.79 -3.04
CA ALA A 223 25.87 11.12 -4.30
C ALA A 223 25.15 9.79 -4.01
N ASN A 224 24.26 9.36 -4.90
CA ASN A 224 23.56 8.07 -4.75
C ASN A 224 24.53 6.88 -4.62
N SER A 225 25.73 6.99 -5.20
CA SER A 225 26.83 6.02 -5.08
C SER A 225 27.31 5.75 -3.65
N ASP A 226 27.09 6.69 -2.73
CA ASP A 226 27.52 6.56 -1.34
C ASP A 226 26.58 5.62 -0.54
N PHE A 227 25.39 5.30 -1.08
CA PHE A 227 24.42 4.40 -0.48
C PHE A 227 24.57 2.97 -1.01
N THR A 228 24.67 2.02 -0.08
CA THR A 228 24.78 0.58 -0.37
C THR A 228 23.68 -0.21 0.32
N ILE A 229 23.35 -1.40 -0.18
CA ILE A 229 22.40 -2.31 0.44
C ILE A 229 22.93 -2.80 1.79
N ASN A 230 22.21 -2.52 2.87
CA ASN A 230 22.39 -3.15 4.18
C ASN A 230 21.27 -4.17 4.42
N THR A 231 21.65 -5.42 4.68
CA THR A 231 20.76 -6.55 4.98
C THR A 231 20.52 -6.78 6.47
N THR A 232 21.25 -6.06 7.35
CA THR A 232 21.05 -6.03 8.80
C THR A 232 20.79 -4.58 9.26
N PRO A 233 19.63 -4.00 8.92
CA PRO A 233 19.24 -2.65 9.33
C PRO A 233 19.27 -2.51 10.85
N THR A 234 19.87 -1.41 11.29
CA THR A 234 20.02 -1.05 12.72
C THR A 234 19.56 0.40 12.95
N PRO A 235 18.28 0.73 12.64
CA PRO A 235 17.73 2.07 12.89
C PRO A 235 17.90 2.46 14.36
N ILE A 236 18.28 3.71 14.58
CA ILE A 236 18.62 4.30 15.87
C ILE A 236 17.88 5.62 16.06
N ASN A 237 17.33 5.84 17.25
CA ASN A 237 16.61 7.07 17.62
C ASN A 237 17.49 8.01 18.49
N ASP A 238 16.97 9.19 18.84
CA ASP A 238 17.69 10.22 19.61
C ASP A 238 18.35 9.68 20.90
N ALA A 239 17.63 8.83 21.63
CA ALA A 239 18.02 8.19 22.88
C ALA A 239 18.98 6.99 22.69
N GLY A 240 19.54 6.80 21.49
CA GLY A 240 20.51 5.77 21.16
C GLY A 240 19.96 4.34 21.15
N LYS A 241 18.64 4.15 21.17
CA LYS A 241 18.02 2.81 21.14
C LYS A 241 17.93 2.29 19.71
N THR A 242 18.22 1.00 19.53
CA THR A 242 18.22 0.33 18.23
C THR A 242 17.27 -0.86 18.17
N LEU A 243 16.86 -1.21 16.95
CA LEU A 243 16.20 -2.49 16.65
C LEU A 243 16.99 -3.23 15.57
N ILE A 244 17.25 -4.53 15.79
CA ILE A 244 17.57 -5.47 14.72
C ILE A 244 16.24 -6.14 14.32
N ILE A 245 15.76 -5.86 13.11
CA ILE A 245 14.50 -6.45 12.63
C ILE A 245 14.77 -7.93 12.28
N PRO A 246 14.05 -8.91 12.84
CA PRO A 246 14.28 -10.31 12.52
C PRO A 246 13.81 -10.64 11.09
N LEU A 247 14.58 -11.47 10.39
CA LEU A 247 14.21 -12.00 9.08
C LEU A 247 13.04 -12.98 9.21
N ALA A 248 11.93 -12.71 8.52
CA ALA A 248 10.76 -13.59 8.50
C ALA A 248 10.92 -14.72 7.47
N THR A 249 10.28 -15.87 7.73
CA THR A 249 10.24 -16.99 6.78
C THR A 249 9.56 -16.57 5.47
N GLN A 250 9.96 -17.16 4.35
CA GLN A 250 9.39 -16.84 3.03
C GLN A 250 7.86 -16.95 2.99
N VAL A 251 7.28 -17.92 3.70
CA VAL A 251 5.83 -18.09 3.88
C VAL A 251 5.20 -16.90 4.61
N ALA A 252 5.83 -16.39 5.66
CA ALA A 252 5.34 -15.21 6.39
C ALA A 252 5.45 -13.93 5.52
N GLN A 253 6.53 -13.78 4.76
CA GLN A 253 6.68 -12.66 3.83
C GLN A 253 5.62 -12.69 2.72
N GLY A 254 5.35 -13.87 2.15
CA GLY A 254 4.27 -14.09 1.20
C GLY A 254 2.89 -13.80 1.77
N GLY A 255 2.68 -14.12 3.05
CA GLY A 255 1.46 -13.77 3.78
C GLY A 255 1.29 -12.26 3.93
N ASN A 256 2.36 -11.53 4.25
CA ASN A 256 2.34 -10.06 4.35
C ASN A 256 1.97 -9.41 3.01
N LEU A 257 2.59 -9.85 1.90
CA LEU A 257 2.25 -9.39 0.56
C LEU A 257 0.78 -9.68 0.22
N PHE A 258 0.35 -10.93 0.36
CA PHE A 258 -0.99 -11.38 0.00
C PHE A 258 -2.11 -10.61 0.74
N ASN A 259 -1.88 -10.28 2.02
CA ASN A 259 -2.87 -9.59 2.84
C ASN A 259 -2.77 -8.06 2.74
N GLY A 260 -1.56 -7.50 2.58
CA GLY A 260 -1.28 -6.09 2.81
C GLY A 260 -0.71 -5.28 1.65
N GLU A 261 -0.10 -5.91 0.63
CA GLU A 261 0.53 -5.20 -0.49
C GLU A 261 -0.48 -4.84 -1.57
N THR A 262 -0.47 -3.57 -1.98
CA THR A 262 -1.40 -3.00 -2.98
C THR A 262 -0.79 -2.88 -4.37
N PHE A 263 0.49 -3.22 -4.55
CA PHE A 263 1.24 -3.11 -5.79
C PHE A 263 1.08 -1.73 -6.46
N GLN A 264 1.10 -0.67 -5.64
CA GLN A 264 0.85 0.72 -6.02
C GLN A 264 -0.49 0.97 -6.76
N GLY A 265 -1.42 0.02 -6.76
CA GLY A 265 -2.68 0.07 -7.51
C GLY A 265 -3.79 0.88 -6.85
N ASN A 266 -5.03 0.45 -7.08
CA ASN A 266 -6.27 1.03 -6.53
C ASN A 266 -6.52 0.77 -5.04
N GLY A 267 -5.60 0.08 -4.35
CA GLY A 267 -5.69 -0.23 -2.93
C GLY A 267 -6.33 -1.57 -2.57
N ARG A 268 -6.71 -2.41 -3.55
CA ARG A 268 -7.00 -3.84 -3.31
C ARG A 268 -5.74 -4.59 -2.88
N THR A 269 -5.95 -5.74 -2.25
CA THR A 269 -4.95 -6.77 -1.91
C THR A 269 -5.54 -8.15 -2.23
N CYS A 270 -4.77 -9.24 -2.25
CA CYS A 270 -5.33 -10.57 -2.55
C CYS A 270 -6.38 -10.99 -1.51
N ALA A 271 -6.18 -10.62 -0.25
CA ALA A 271 -7.16 -10.80 0.83
C ALA A 271 -8.45 -9.96 0.70
N THR A 272 -8.52 -9.01 -0.24
CA THR A 272 -9.77 -8.30 -0.56
C THR A 272 -10.84 -9.27 -1.08
N CYS A 273 -10.44 -10.35 -1.75
CA CYS A 273 -11.33 -11.44 -2.18
C CYS A 273 -11.07 -12.73 -1.38
N HIS A 274 -9.81 -13.08 -1.10
CA HIS A 274 -9.45 -14.33 -0.42
C HIS A 274 -9.35 -14.15 1.10
N VAL A 275 -10.50 -14.00 1.77
CA VAL A 275 -10.55 -13.65 3.20
C VAL A 275 -10.08 -14.82 4.07
N ALA A 276 -8.91 -14.67 4.72
CA ALA A 276 -8.25 -15.74 5.48
C ALA A 276 -9.12 -16.34 6.60
N SER A 277 -9.86 -15.51 7.35
CA SER A 277 -10.80 -15.94 8.39
C SER A 277 -12.06 -16.65 7.86
N LEU A 278 -12.28 -16.63 6.54
CA LEU A 278 -13.41 -17.25 5.85
C LEU A 278 -12.93 -18.30 4.83
N ASN A 279 -11.93 -19.09 5.21
CA ASN A 279 -11.39 -20.19 4.40
C ASN A 279 -10.82 -19.76 3.04
N LEU A 280 -10.37 -18.50 2.92
CA LEU A 280 -9.85 -17.88 1.69
C LEU A 280 -10.89 -17.75 0.56
N ALA A 281 -12.18 -17.79 0.92
CA ALA A 281 -13.30 -17.54 0.03
C ALA A 281 -13.88 -16.12 0.22
N LEU A 282 -14.82 -15.74 -0.66
CA LEU A 282 -15.60 -14.51 -0.56
C LEU A 282 -17.11 -14.82 -0.40
N PRO A 283 -17.60 -15.12 0.81
CA PRO A 283 -19.02 -15.44 1.02
C PRO A 283 -19.93 -14.22 0.78
N PRO A 284 -21.15 -14.39 0.23
CA PRO A 284 -22.15 -13.32 0.11
C PRO A 284 -22.44 -12.56 1.41
N SER A 285 -22.39 -13.24 2.55
CA SER A 285 -22.53 -12.65 3.89
C SER A 285 -21.40 -11.65 4.22
N ASN A 286 -20.16 -11.95 3.82
CA ASN A 286 -19.02 -11.05 4.00
C ASN A 286 -19.15 -9.82 3.09
N ILE A 287 -19.53 -10.03 1.83
CA ILE A 287 -19.76 -8.95 0.87
C ILE A 287 -20.85 -8.01 1.40
N LYS A 288 -21.99 -8.54 1.86
CA LYS A 288 -23.09 -7.74 2.42
C LYS A 288 -22.66 -6.95 3.67
N SER A 289 -21.88 -7.57 4.56
CA SER A 289 -21.33 -6.93 5.78
C SER A 289 -20.29 -5.84 5.49
N ARG A 290 -19.52 -5.97 4.39
CA ARG A 290 -18.57 -4.95 3.95
C ARG A 290 -19.30 -3.80 3.25
N PHE A 291 -20.29 -4.10 2.40
CA PHE A 291 -21.11 -3.11 1.73
C PHE A 291 -21.94 -2.26 2.72
N SER A 292 -22.41 -2.82 3.85
CA SER A 292 -23.10 -2.02 4.87
C SER A 292 -22.20 -1.00 5.61
N ASN A 293 -20.87 -1.08 5.45
CA ASN A 293 -19.90 -0.22 6.13
C ASN A 293 -19.03 0.61 5.15
N VAL A 294 -19.13 0.39 3.84
CA VAL A 294 -18.27 0.97 2.80
C VAL A 294 -18.25 2.51 2.79
N SER A 295 -19.34 3.16 3.20
CA SER A 295 -19.42 4.63 3.30
C SER A 295 -18.59 5.23 4.44
N ALA A 296 -18.12 4.39 5.38
CA ALA A 296 -17.13 4.74 6.39
C ALA A 296 -15.75 4.16 6.08
N THR A 297 -15.66 2.94 5.53
CA THR A 297 -14.38 2.23 5.34
C THR A 297 -13.70 2.46 4.00
N PHE A 298 -14.43 2.88 2.97
CA PHE A 298 -13.96 2.96 1.58
C PHE A 298 -13.28 1.64 1.13
N ASP A 299 -13.98 0.53 1.35
CA ASP A 299 -13.52 -0.83 1.07
C ASP A 299 -13.24 -1.03 -0.44
N PRO A 300 -12.01 -1.40 -0.82
CA PRO A 300 -11.59 -1.43 -2.22
C PRO A 300 -12.27 -2.54 -3.05
N LEU A 301 -12.96 -3.50 -2.43
CA LEU A 301 -13.77 -4.52 -3.13
C LEU A 301 -14.84 -3.89 -4.04
N PHE A 302 -15.37 -2.74 -3.65
CA PHE A 302 -16.46 -2.05 -4.36
C PHE A 302 -15.96 -0.87 -5.21
N ILE A 303 -14.66 -0.81 -5.53
CA ILE A 303 -14.15 0.12 -6.55
C ILE A 303 -14.55 -0.40 -7.93
N GLY A 304 -15.36 0.39 -8.65
CA GLY A 304 -15.39 0.35 -10.11
C GLY A 304 -16.72 0.07 -10.82
N GLU A 305 -17.86 0.32 -10.16
CA GLU A 305 -19.19 0.21 -10.79
C GLU A 305 -19.42 1.34 -11.82
N THR A 306 -20.40 1.17 -12.70
CA THR A 306 -20.79 2.13 -13.74
C THR A 306 -22.28 2.44 -13.67
N ASN A 307 -22.66 3.66 -14.08
CA ASN A 307 -24.02 4.23 -14.07
C ASN A 307 -24.57 4.62 -12.67
N PRO A 308 -25.00 5.87 -12.42
CA PRO A 308 -25.60 6.33 -11.15
C PRO A 308 -27.05 5.80 -10.93
N SER A 309 -27.25 4.50 -11.14
CA SER A 309 -28.49 3.77 -10.87
C SER A 309 -28.24 2.46 -10.11
N SER A 310 -27.08 2.34 -9.46
CA SER A 310 -26.67 1.15 -8.73
C SER A 310 -27.21 1.14 -7.29
N PHE A 311 -27.96 0.07 -6.97
CA PHE A 311 -28.50 -0.26 -5.65
C PHE A 311 -29.49 0.71 -5.02
N ASP A 312 -28.99 1.82 -4.48
CA ASP A 312 -29.70 2.67 -3.55
C ASP A 312 -29.61 4.11 -4.06
N SER A 313 -30.77 4.77 -4.23
CA SER A 313 -30.85 6.16 -4.67
C SER A 313 -30.17 7.07 -3.63
N GLY A 314 -28.91 7.42 -3.85
CA GLY A 314 -28.07 8.05 -2.82
C GLY A 314 -26.64 7.49 -2.71
N PHE A 315 -26.28 6.46 -3.49
CA PHE A 315 -25.05 5.70 -3.28
C PHE A 315 -24.15 5.64 -4.54
N ASP A 316 -23.21 6.59 -4.67
CA ASP A 316 -22.32 6.70 -5.84
C ASP A 316 -20.83 6.50 -5.47
N PHE A 317 -20.50 5.30 -4.98
CA PHE A 317 -19.13 4.87 -4.69
C PHE A 317 -18.45 4.31 -5.95
N ASN A 318 -18.30 5.19 -6.95
CA ASN A 318 -17.55 4.92 -8.18
C ASN A 318 -16.15 5.54 -8.10
N LEU A 319 -15.27 5.20 -9.04
CA LEU A 319 -14.03 5.96 -9.23
C LEU A 319 -14.35 7.21 -10.04
N ASN A 320 -14.30 8.36 -9.39
CA ASN A 320 -14.78 9.64 -9.89
C ASN A 320 -13.63 10.61 -10.13
N THR A 321 -13.85 11.59 -11.01
CA THR A 321 -12.90 12.67 -11.27
C THR A 321 -13.33 13.92 -10.50
N LEU A 322 -12.50 14.32 -9.54
CA LEU A 322 -12.59 15.61 -8.85
C LEU A 322 -11.70 16.62 -9.57
N VAL A 323 -12.25 17.80 -9.88
CA VAL A 323 -11.50 18.96 -10.38
C VAL A 323 -11.62 20.09 -9.38
N LEU A 324 -10.50 20.69 -9.00
CA LEU A 324 -10.43 21.88 -8.14
C LEU A 324 -10.31 23.16 -8.98
N THR A 325 -10.74 24.31 -8.44
CA THR A 325 -10.61 25.62 -9.10
C THR A 325 -9.15 26.06 -9.29
N GLN A 326 -8.25 25.57 -8.46
CA GLN A 326 -6.83 25.90 -8.41
C GLN A 326 -6.03 24.79 -7.70
N THR A 327 -4.72 24.80 -7.87
CA THR A 327 -3.81 23.89 -7.15
C THR A 327 -3.94 24.10 -5.63
N VAL A 328 -4.00 23.00 -4.88
CA VAL A 328 -3.99 23.00 -3.41
C VAL A 328 -2.74 23.73 -2.92
N GLN A 329 -2.92 24.77 -2.10
CA GLN A 329 -1.79 25.50 -1.55
C GLN A 329 -1.13 24.64 -0.47
N SER A 330 0.18 24.43 -0.59
CA SER A 330 0.95 23.79 0.47
C SER A 330 1.04 24.75 1.66
N ALA A 331 0.56 24.32 2.84
CA ALA A 331 0.55 25.11 4.07
C ALA A 331 0.40 24.14 5.25
N ALA A 332 1.45 23.96 6.05
CA ALA A 332 1.51 22.94 7.12
C ALA A 332 0.24 22.93 8.00
N PRO A 333 -0.35 21.75 8.30
CA PRO A 333 0.15 20.41 7.97
C PRO A 333 0.00 19.97 6.49
N CYS A 334 -0.70 20.72 5.63
CA CYS A 334 -0.92 20.33 4.23
C CYS A 334 0.38 20.22 3.41
N SER A 335 0.51 19.14 2.65
CA SER A 335 1.61 18.86 1.71
C SER A 335 1.57 19.69 0.41
N GLY A 336 0.38 20.13 -0.01
CA GLY A 336 0.12 20.77 -1.32
C GLY A 336 -0.68 19.88 -2.28
N THR A 337 -1.24 18.77 -1.80
CA THR A 337 -2.11 17.86 -2.56
C THR A 337 -3.11 17.19 -1.60
N LEU A 338 -4.34 16.96 -2.05
CA LEU A 338 -5.36 16.25 -1.23
C LEU A 338 -4.99 14.77 -1.10
N GLN A 339 -5.07 14.21 0.11
CA GLN A 339 -4.76 12.80 0.38
C GLN A 339 -5.80 12.13 1.28
N GLY A 340 -5.79 10.80 1.34
CA GLY A 340 -6.64 10.03 2.28
C GLY A 340 -8.13 10.25 2.06
N ILE A 341 -8.89 10.50 3.13
CA ILE A 341 -10.32 10.83 3.05
C ILE A 341 -10.48 12.35 3.02
N ILE A 342 -11.07 12.86 1.95
CA ILE A 342 -11.51 14.25 1.80
C ILE A 342 -12.99 14.39 2.17
N THR A 343 -13.35 15.55 2.71
CA THR A 343 -14.70 15.87 3.16
C THR A 343 -15.11 17.30 2.77
N SER A 344 -16.39 17.53 2.48
CA SER A 344 -16.97 18.88 2.36
C SER A 344 -18.30 18.97 3.12
N GLY A 345 -18.56 20.12 3.75
CA GLY A 345 -19.62 20.27 4.75
C GLY A 345 -19.17 19.80 6.13
N SER A 346 -20.12 19.52 7.03
CA SER A 346 -19.82 19.11 8.41
C SER A 346 -20.86 18.14 8.97
N GLY A 347 -20.55 17.52 10.11
CA GLY A 347 -21.43 16.56 10.78
C GLY A 347 -21.57 15.22 10.04
N ALA A 348 -22.62 14.47 10.39
CA ALA A 348 -22.89 13.14 9.81
C ALA A 348 -23.25 13.19 8.32
N THR A 349 -23.69 14.34 7.81
CA THR A 349 -24.12 14.58 6.42
C THR A 349 -23.03 15.16 5.53
N ALA A 350 -21.79 15.32 6.03
CA ALA A 350 -20.67 15.78 5.21
C ALA A 350 -20.43 14.81 4.04
N ALA A 351 -20.30 15.34 2.83
CA ALA A 351 -19.89 14.58 1.66
C ALA A 351 -18.45 14.10 1.82
N LYS A 352 -18.15 12.88 1.38
CA LYS A 352 -16.82 12.26 1.55
C LYS A 352 -16.38 11.49 0.31
N ALA A 353 -15.09 11.53 0.02
CA ALA A 353 -14.42 10.61 -0.91
C ALA A 353 -13.06 10.21 -0.38
N LYS A 354 -12.50 9.13 -0.92
CA LYS A 354 -11.11 8.71 -0.68
C LYS A 354 -10.27 9.00 -1.92
N VAL A 355 -9.25 9.84 -1.81
CA VAL A 355 -8.31 10.10 -2.92
C VAL A 355 -7.51 8.83 -3.20
N LEU A 356 -7.47 8.40 -4.47
CA LEU A 356 -6.61 7.31 -4.93
C LEU A 356 -5.36 7.82 -5.66
N ALA A 357 -5.50 8.87 -6.48
CA ALA A 357 -4.38 9.49 -7.17
C ALA A 357 -4.65 10.97 -7.50
N GLN A 358 -3.58 11.76 -7.54
CA GLN A 358 -3.56 13.03 -8.25
C GLN A 358 -3.06 12.78 -9.68
N VAL A 359 -3.79 13.26 -10.68
CA VAL A 359 -3.47 13.11 -12.13
C VAL A 359 -3.17 14.46 -12.81
N SER A 360 -3.45 15.58 -12.14
CA SER A 360 -2.96 16.91 -12.52
C SER A 360 -2.87 17.81 -11.26
N PRO A 361 -2.22 18.98 -11.31
CA PRO A 361 -2.21 19.94 -10.19
C PRO A 361 -3.60 20.28 -9.63
N THR A 362 -4.66 20.19 -10.44
CA THR A 362 -6.06 20.44 -10.06
C THR A 362 -6.97 19.21 -10.12
N THR A 363 -6.52 18.08 -10.67
CA THR A 363 -7.37 16.92 -11.00
C THR A 363 -6.98 15.68 -10.21
N TYR A 364 -7.98 15.02 -9.61
CA TYR A 364 -7.82 13.87 -8.74
C TYR A 364 -8.78 12.74 -9.13
N LEU A 365 -8.31 11.50 -9.02
CA LEU A 365 -9.15 10.31 -9.02
C LEU A 365 -9.54 10.00 -7.57
N VAL A 366 -10.84 10.03 -7.29
CA VAL A 366 -11.42 9.89 -5.94
C VAL A 366 -12.50 8.82 -5.92
N TYR A 367 -12.51 7.99 -4.89
CA TYR A 367 -13.49 6.94 -4.68
C TYR A 367 -14.64 7.47 -3.81
N GLY A 368 -15.86 7.52 -4.37
CA GLY A 368 -17.01 8.18 -3.75
C GLY A 368 -17.11 9.68 -4.04
N GLY A 369 -17.82 10.44 -3.20
CA GLY A 369 -17.94 11.90 -3.31
C GLY A 369 -18.94 12.44 -4.34
N MET A 370 -19.69 11.58 -5.03
CA MET A 370 -20.78 12.01 -5.90
C MET A 370 -22.12 12.13 -5.15
N ASN A 371 -22.30 11.43 -4.02
CA ASN A 371 -23.57 11.38 -3.31
C ASN A 371 -23.38 11.20 -1.77
N PRO A 372 -23.72 12.22 -0.96
CA PRO A 372 -23.91 13.61 -1.38
C PRO A 372 -22.65 14.15 -2.08
N ALA A 373 -22.84 15.09 -3.02
CA ALA A 373 -21.76 15.57 -3.87
C ALA A 373 -20.74 16.45 -3.12
N LEU A 374 -19.45 16.21 -3.33
CA LEU A 374 -18.39 17.11 -2.89
C LEU A 374 -18.58 18.47 -3.57
N SER A 375 -18.59 19.54 -2.76
CA SER A 375 -18.97 20.88 -3.22
C SER A 375 -18.40 21.96 -2.29
N GLY A 376 -18.17 23.16 -2.82
CA GLY A 376 -17.50 24.22 -2.07
C GLY A 376 -16.07 23.83 -1.70
N THR A 377 -15.66 24.08 -0.46
CA THR A 377 -14.35 23.65 0.05
C THR A 377 -14.36 22.18 0.45
N VAL A 378 -13.49 21.38 -0.16
CA VAL A 378 -13.08 20.06 0.35
C VAL A 378 -11.83 20.17 1.20
N SER A 379 -11.71 19.33 2.23
CA SER A 379 -10.50 19.21 3.05
C SER A 379 -10.22 17.79 3.55
N ASP A 380 -8.94 17.47 3.79
CA ASP A 380 -8.47 16.18 4.34
C ASP A 380 -7.99 16.26 5.80
N SER A 381 -7.61 15.11 6.36
CA SER A 381 -7.03 15.01 7.72
C SER A 381 -5.69 15.72 7.89
N ASN A 382 -4.99 16.07 6.81
CA ASN A 382 -3.73 16.81 6.81
C ASN A 382 -3.97 18.33 6.74
N SER A 383 -5.22 18.79 6.87
CA SER A 383 -5.65 20.18 6.67
C SER A 383 -5.32 20.72 5.27
N CYS A 384 -5.11 19.86 4.26
CA CYS A 384 -5.16 20.33 2.89
C CYS A 384 -6.59 20.70 2.54
N SER A 385 -6.75 21.78 1.77
CA SER A 385 -8.06 22.23 1.30
C SER A 385 -8.01 22.78 -0.11
N GLY A 386 -9.10 22.62 -0.84
CA GLY A 386 -9.30 23.21 -2.16
C GLY A 386 -10.78 23.38 -2.48
N THR A 387 -11.09 24.29 -3.38
CA THR A 387 -12.48 24.52 -3.82
C THR A 387 -12.80 23.62 -5.00
N VAL A 388 -13.90 22.87 -4.93
CA VAL A 388 -14.39 22.02 -6.02
C VAL A 388 -14.85 22.91 -7.18
N MET A 389 -14.27 22.70 -8.37
CA MET A 389 -14.79 23.20 -9.65
C MET A 389 -15.86 22.26 -10.19
N SER A 390 -15.58 20.95 -10.20
CA SER A 390 -16.53 19.93 -10.64
C SER A 390 -16.25 18.56 -10.01
N MET A 391 -17.31 17.77 -9.92
CA MET A 391 -17.27 16.33 -9.67
C MET A 391 -17.91 15.64 -10.88
N THR A 392 -17.16 14.74 -11.52
CA THR A 392 -17.66 13.95 -12.64
C THR A 392 -17.67 12.48 -12.23
N ALA A 393 -18.82 11.81 -12.36
CA ALA A 393 -18.89 10.36 -12.22
C ALA A 393 -17.96 9.73 -13.26
N GLY A 394 -16.90 9.08 -12.80
CA GLY A 394 -15.88 8.54 -13.70
C GLY A 394 -16.35 7.22 -14.29
N SER A 395 -16.07 7.00 -15.57
CA SER A 395 -16.21 5.67 -16.16
C SER A 395 -14.89 4.93 -16.05
N LEU A 396 -14.93 3.76 -15.41
CA LEU A 396 -14.05 2.66 -15.79
C LEU A 396 -14.56 2.13 -17.13
N SER A 397 -14.26 2.92 -18.16
CA SER A 397 -14.73 2.90 -19.55
C SER A 397 -15.63 1.75 -20.02
N ALA A 398 -16.93 1.84 -19.68
CA ALA A 398 -17.94 1.50 -20.66
C ALA A 398 -17.83 2.52 -21.82
N ILE A 399 -17.48 2.06 -23.02
CA ILE A 399 -17.64 2.86 -24.24
C ILE A 399 -19.15 3.15 -24.39
N ALA A 400 -19.54 4.34 -24.83
CA ALA A 400 -20.95 4.65 -25.06
C ALA A 400 -21.56 3.65 -26.07
N GLY A 401 -22.47 2.78 -25.59
CA GLY A 401 -23.06 1.69 -26.37
C GLY A 401 -22.37 0.32 -26.28
N SER A 402 -21.37 0.14 -25.40
CA SER A 402 -20.67 -1.14 -25.20
C SER A 402 -21.22 -1.95 -24.01
N SER A 403 -21.14 -3.28 -24.13
CA SER A 403 -21.44 -4.27 -23.10
C SER A 403 -20.25 -4.63 -22.20
N VAL A 404 -19.09 -3.97 -22.38
CA VAL A 404 -17.89 -4.19 -21.55
C VAL A 404 -18.13 -3.70 -20.11
N LEU A 405 -17.87 -4.59 -19.17
CA LEU A 405 -17.97 -4.38 -17.72
C LEU A 405 -16.62 -3.87 -17.16
N GLY A 406 -16.66 -3.26 -15.96
CA GLY A 406 -15.55 -2.46 -15.39
C GLY A 406 -14.36 -3.25 -14.84
N LEU A 407 -13.84 -2.83 -13.68
CA LEU A 407 -12.91 -3.67 -12.89
C LEU A 407 -13.63 -4.86 -12.25
N GLU A 408 -14.87 -4.62 -11.80
CA GLU A 408 -15.76 -5.55 -11.13
C GLU A 408 -17.22 -5.12 -11.40
N ASP A 409 -18.18 -5.97 -11.03
CA ASP A 409 -19.58 -5.60 -10.92
C ASP A 409 -20.09 -5.88 -9.49
N PRO A 410 -20.15 -4.86 -8.61
CA PRO A 410 -20.73 -4.99 -7.27
C PRO A 410 -22.16 -5.55 -7.24
N LYS A 411 -22.95 -5.38 -8.31
CA LYS A 411 -24.28 -5.99 -8.40
C LYS A 411 -24.22 -7.51 -8.43
N ARG A 412 -23.27 -8.11 -9.15
CA ARG A 412 -23.10 -9.58 -9.17
C ARG A 412 -22.43 -10.12 -7.91
N MET A 413 -21.73 -9.26 -7.17
CA MET A 413 -21.26 -9.58 -5.82
C MET A 413 -22.43 -9.70 -4.83
N ARG A 414 -23.35 -8.73 -4.75
CA ARG A 414 -24.37 -8.65 -3.66
C ARG A 414 -25.86 -8.72 -4.06
N THR A 415 -26.21 -9.11 -5.29
CA THR A 415 -27.60 -9.50 -5.66
C THR A 415 -27.67 -10.80 -6.47
N SER A 416 -28.88 -11.36 -6.50
CA SER A 416 -29.38 -12.29 -7.52
C SER A 416 -30.87 -11.97 -7.72
N ALA A 417 -31.42 -12.28 -8.89
CA ALA A 417 -32.87 -12.28 -9.11
C ALA A 417 -33.58 -13.37 -8.28
N ASP A 418 -32.89 -14.48 -7.98
CA ASP A 418 -33.36 -15.49 -7.02
C ASP A 418 -33.03 -15.07 -5.58
N ALA A 419 -33.80 -14.10 -5.09
CA ALA A 419 -33.68 -13.63 -3.71
C ALA A 419 -34.13 -14.67 -2.66
N THR A 420 -34.76 -15.78 -3.07
CA THR A 420 -35.20 -16.87 -2.17
C THR A 420 -34.00 -17.73 -1.78
N ASN A 421 -33.24 -18.21 -2.77
CA ASN A 421 -32.07 -19.05 -2.52
C ASN A 421 -30.79 -18.20 -2.29
N PHE A 422 -30.75 -16.96 -2.78
CA PHE A 422 -29.59 -16.06 -2.67
C PHE A 422 -29.94 -14.67 -2.09
N PRO A 423 -30.50 -14.57 -0.85
CA PRO A 423 -30.90 -13.30 -0.19
C PRO A 423 -29.73 -12.34 0.17
N GLN A 424 -28.52 -12.68 -0.25
CA GLN A 424 -27.28 -11.90 -0.08
C GLN A 424 -26.50 -11.76 -1.41
N GLY A 425 -27.06 -12.25 -2.52
CA GLY A 425 -26.38 -12.40 -3.80
C GLY A 425 -25.53 -13.66 -3.92
N ARG A 426 -24.91 -13.82 -5.10
CA ARG A 426 -24.09 -15.00 -5.46
C ARG A 426 -22.60 -14.84 -5.19
N GLY A 427 -22.12 -13.63 -4.90
CA GLY A 427 -20.71 -13.37 -4.61
C GLY A 427 -19.79 -13.51 -5.83
N LEU A 428 -20.27 -13.03 -6.99
CA LEU A 428 -19.55 -13.14 -8.26
C LEU A 428 -18.66 -11.92 -8.50
N ILE A 429 -17.43 -12.20 -8.89
CA ILE A 429 -16.41 -11.25 -9.37
C ILE A 429 -16.34 -11.32 -10.91
N LEU A 430 -15.80 -10.27 -11.52
CA LEU A 430 -15.60 -10.17 -12.96
C LEU A 430 -14.23 -10.76 -13.36
N GLU A 431 -14.19 -11.70 -14.30
CA GLU A 431 -12.93 -12.26 -14.83
C GLU A 431 -12.79 -12.05 -16.34
N ASN A 432 -11.63 -11.56 -16.79
CA ASN A 432 -11.23 -11.35 -18.19
C ASN A 432 -10.32 -12.51 -18.65
N ILE A 433 -10.73 -13.74 -18.35
CA ILE A 433 -9.92 -14.98 -18.50
C ILE A 433 -9.45 -15.31 -19.92
N ASP A 434 -10.17 -14.83 -20.93
CA ASP A 434 -9.88 -15.04 -22.35
C ASP A 434 -9.23 -13.76 -22.96
N GLY A 435 -8.74 -12.86 -22.11
CA GLY A 435 -8.19 -11.55 -22.47
C GLY A 435 -9.14 -10.39 -22.14
N PHE A 436 -8.58 -9.18 -22.23
CA PHE A 436 -9.29 -7.90 -22.09
C PHE A 436 -10.05 -7.55 -23.40
N PRO A 437 -10.83 -6.44 -23.45
CA PRO A 437 -11.61 -6.07 -24.64
C PRO A 437 -10.80 -6.08 -25.95
N PRO A 438 -11.38 -6.56 -27.08
CA PRO A 438 -12.81 -6.78 -27.32
C PRO A 438 -13.40 -8.08 -26.75
N THR A 439 -12.62 -8.93 -26.09
CA THR A 439 -13.14 -10.14 -25.44
C THR A 439 -14.14 -9.78 -24.32
N ALA A 440 -15.24 -10.53 -24.23
CA ALA A 440 -16.25 -10.34 -23.19
C ALA A 440 -15.81 -11.01 -21.87
N PRO A 441 -15.90 -10.31 -20.72
CA PRO A 441 -15.61 -10.91 -19.42
C PRO A 441 -16.75 -11.83 -18.95
N VAL A 442 -16.43 -12.73 -18.01
CA VAL A 442 -17.36 -13.67 -17.38
C VAL A 442 -17.58 -13.35 -15.90
N PHE A 443 -18.65 -13.87 -15.29
CA PHE A 443 -18.90 -13.75 -13.85
C PHE A 443 -18.67 -15.07 -13.13
N ARG A 444 -17.82 -15.04 -12.09
CA ARG A 444 -17.36 -16.24 -11.38
C ARG A 444 -17.24 -16.02 -9.88
N LYS A 445 -17.33 -17.11 -9.13
CA LYS A 445 -17.02 -17.12 -7.70
C LYS A 445 -15.51 -17.05 -7.49
N SER A 446 -15.05 -16.13 -6.65
CA SER A 446 -13.66 -16.13 -6.17
C SER A 446 -13.30 -17.48 -5.52
N PRO A 447 -12.34 -18.24 -6.05
CA PRO A 447 -12.06 -19.60 -5.59
C PRO A 447 -11.28 -19.60 -4.28
N HIS A 448 -11.62 -20.52 -3.36
CA HIS A 448 -10.76 -20.78 -2.20
C HIS A 448 -9.36 -21.26 -2.64
N LEU A 449 -8.35 -20.94 -1.82
CA LEU A 449 -6.94 -21.29 -2.07
C LEU A 449 -6.40 -22.39 -1.13
N LEU A 450 -7.28 -23.06 -0.39
CA LEU A 450 -6.91 -24.23 0.43
C LEU A 450 -6.40 -25.40 -0.42
N ASN A 451 -5.37 -26.09 0.09
CA ASN A 451 -4.73 -27.30 -0.43
C ASN A 451 -4.06 -27.16 -1.81
N LEU A 452 -3.56 -25.97 -2.19
CA LEU A 452 -2.82 -25.79 -3.45
C LEU A 452 -1.48 -26.56 -3.52
N SER A 453 -0.95 -27.06 -2.40
CA SER A 453 0.16 -28.03 -2.38
C SER A 453 -0.23 -29.44 -2.87
N GLN A 454 -1.53 -29.75 -2.96
CA GLN A 454 -2.06 -31.02 -3.46
C GLN A 454 -2.63 -30.89 -4.89
N ARG A 455 -2.55 -29.71 -5.50
CA ARG A 455 -2.92 -29.48 -6.91
C ARG A 455 -1.68 -29.56 -7.78
N PHE A 456 -1.71 -30.49 -8.74
CA PHE A 456 -0.69 -30.65 -9.77
C PHE A 456 -1.26 -30.18 -11.12
N GLY A 457 -0.41 -29.63 -11.98
CA GLY A 457 -0.84 -28.97 -13.22
C GLY A 457 -1.48 -27.59 -12.99
N SER A 458 -2.13 -27.09 -14.04
CA SER A 458 -2.57 -25.70 -14.17
C SER A 458 -3.57 -25.23 -13.11
N PHE A 459 -3.55 -23.92 -12.85
CA PHE A 459 -4.34 -23.17 -11.85
C PHE A 459 -5.56 -22.46 -12.47
N GLY A 460 -6.33 -21.76 -11.62
CA GLY A 460 -7.61 -21.14 -11.97
C GLY A 460 -8.80 -22.11 -11.96
N LEU A 461 -9.97 -21.60 -12.39
CA LEU A 461 -11.19 -22.39 -12.59
C LEU A 461 -11.21 -23.06 -13.98
N SER A 462 -10.73 -22.37 -15.02
CA SER A 462 -10.54 -22.91 -16.37
C SER A 462 -9.32 -23.84 -16.52
N GLY A 463 -8.48 -23.99 -15.49
CA GLY A 463 -7.24 -24.76 -15.58
C GLY A 463 -6.27 -24.29 -16.68
N ASN A 464 -6.24 -22.99 -16.99
CA ASN A 464 -5.55 -22.43 -18.15
C ASN A 464 -4.25 -21.67 -17.83
N VAL A 465 -3.88 -21.54 -16.55
CA VAL A 465 -2.66 -20.84 -16.11
C VAL A 465 -1.64 -21.83 -15.56
N SER A 466 -0.40 -21.82 -16.05
CA SER A 466 0.63 -22.82 -15.74
C SER A 466 0.97 -22.96 -14.25
N ASP A 467 1.04 -21.84 -13.54
CA ASP A 467 1.68 -21.73 -12.23
C ASP A 467 1.08 -20.59 -11.39
N LEU A 468 1.41 -20.55 -10.10
CA LEU A 468 0.86 -19.56 -9.16
C LEU A 468 1.45 -18.16 -9.30
N GLN A 469 2.63 -18.01 -9.91
CA GLN A 469 3.28 -16.71 -10.10
C GLN A 469 2.66 -15.97 -11.30
N SER A 470 2.46 -16.68 -12.41
CA SER A 470 1.65 -16.25 -13.55
C SER A 470 0.21 -15.95 -13.12
N PHE A 471 -0.38 -16.76 -12.23
CA PHE A 471 -1.73 -16.51 -11.71
C PHE A 471 -1.80 -15.22 -10.87
N ALA A 472 -0.85 -15.02 -9.94
CA ALA A 472 -0.76 -13.79 -9.15
C ALA A 472 -0.52 -12.54 -10.03
N THR A 473 0.34 -12.65 -11.04
CA THR A 473 0.61 -11.56 -12.00
C THR A 473 -0.64 -11.19 -12.80
N GLY A 474 -1.40 -12.17 -13.27
CA GLY A 474 -2.69 -11.96 -13.93
C GLY A 474 -3.73 -11.33 -12.99
N ALA A 475 -3.84 -11.81 -11.75
CA ALA A 475 -4.76 -11.27 -10.75
C ALA A 475 -4.44 -9.80 -10.39
N VAL A 476 -3.15 -9.45 -10.24
CA VAL A 476 -2.73 -8.06 -10.04
C VAL A 476 -3.11 -7.21 -11.25
N THR A 477 -2.78 -7.63 -12.46
CA THR A 477 -3.13 -6.93 -13.72
C THR A 477 -4.64 -6.77 -13.93
N GLN A 478 -5.45 -7.71 -13.44
CA GLN A 478 -6.91 -7.72 -13.62
C GLN A 478 -7.68 -6.93 -12.55
N HIS A 479 -7.27 -6.96 -11.29
CA HIS A 479 -8.08 -6.38 -10.20
C HIS A 479 -7.46 -5.13 -9.56
N PHE A 480 -6.14 -4.96 -9.61
CA PHE A 480 -5.42 -3.88 -8.90
C PHE A 480 -5.22 -2.55 -9.69
N PRO A 481 -5.40 -2.41 -11.01
CA PRO A 481 -5.19 -1.13 -11.71
C PRO A 481 -6.06 0.02 -11.17
N ARG A 482 -5.49 1.24 -11.15
CA ARG A 482 -6.24 2.48 -10.92
C ARG A 482 -7.29 2.74 -12.02
N THR A 483 -6.97 2.50 -13.29
CA THR A 483 -7.87 2.66 -14.44
C THR A 483 -7.93 1.40 -15.32
N LEU A 484 -8.86 1.37 -16.30
CA LEU A 484 -8.93 0.29 -17.30
C LEU A 484 -7.86 0.34 -18.40
N ASN A 485 -6.92 1.30 -18.36
CA ASN A 485 -5.76 1.25 -19.24
C ASN A 485 -4.83 0.07 -18.87
N ARG A 486 -4.85 -0.35 -17.59
CA ARG A 486 -4.06 -1.47 -17.04
C ARG A 486 -2.57 -1.35 -17.38
N ASN A 487 -2.07 -0.12 -17.39
CA ASN A 487 -0.70 0.19 -17.73
C ASN A 487 0.22 -0.03 -16.52
N SER A 488 1.25 -0.87 -16.66
CA SER A 488 2.24 -1.13 -15.60
C SER A 488 3.60 -0.44 -15.81
N GLY A 489 3.68 0.54 -16.71
CA GLY A 489 4.92 1.26 -17.03
C GLY A 489 4.69 2.70 -17.49
N GLY A 490 5.70 3.31 -18.12
CA GLY A 490 5.63 4.72 -18.51
C GLY A 490 5.71 5.67 -17.30
N THR A 491 5.22 6.90 -17.47
CA THR A 491 5.33 7.98 -16.47
C THR A 491 4.21 8.03 -15.44
N ASP A 492 3.05 7.44 -15.74
CA ASP A 492 1.92 7.30 -14.79
C ASP A 492 1.30 5.88 -14.92
N PRO A 493 1.87 4.88 -14.22
CA PRO A 493 1.35 3.52 -14.21
C PRO A 493 0.12 3.38 -13.30
N ASP A 494 -0.82 2.55 -13.73
CA ASP A 494 -2.01 2.17 -12.96
C ASP A 494 -1.69 1.30 -11.75
N PHE A 495 -0.56 0.57 -11.79
CA PHE A 495 -0.05 -0.35 -10.77
C PHE A 495 1.40 -0.75 -11.12
N ARG A 496 2.16 -1.34 -10.19
CA ARG A 496 3.43 -2.02 -10.50
C ARG A 496 3.21 -3.53 -10.61
N LEU A 497 3.98 -4.21 -11.45
CA LEU A 497 4.04 -5.67 -11.42
C LEU A 497 4.72 -6.15 -10.11
N PRO A 498 4.31 -7.32 -9.55
CA PRO A 498 5.07 -7.98 -8.50
C PRO A 498 6.45 -8.41 -9.01
N THR A 499 7.48 -8.28 -8.18
CA THR A 499 8.83 -8.79 -8.46
C THR A 499 8.92 -10.31 -8.29
N PHE A 500 9.97 -10.94 -8.83
CA PHE A 500 10.18 -12.39 -8.72
C PHE A 500 10.21 -12.90 -7.26
N ASP A 501 10.88 -12.17 -6.36
CA ASP A 501 10.94 -12.54 -4.94
C ASP A 501 9.57 -12.45 -4.26
N GLU A 502 8.77 -11.43 -4.61
CA GLU A 502 7.39 -11.28 -4.13
C GLU A 502 6.49 -12.40 -4.64
N LEU A 503 6.61 -12.75 -5.93
CA LEU A 503 5.87 -13.87 -6.54
C LEU A 503 6.25 -15.22 -5.90
N SER A 504 7.54 -15.48 -5.72
CA SER A 504 8.05 -16.69 -5.07
C SER A 504 7.57 -16.79 -3.61
N ALA A 505 7.57 -15.68 -2.89
CA ALA A 505 7.04 -15.63 -1.52
C ALA A 505 5.52 -15.85 -1.46
N MET A 506 4.75 -15.17 -2.31
CA MET A 506 3.30 -15.39 -2.40
C MET A 506 2.94 -16.82 -2.82
N GLU A 507 3.73 -17.46 -3.69
CA GLU A 507 3.57 -18.89 -4.00
C GLU A 507 3.85 -19.78 -2.78
N ALA A 508 4.95 -19.55 -2.07
CA ALA A 508 5.28 -20.29 -0.85
C ALA A 508 4.16 -20.17 0.21
N PHE A 509 3.60 -18.97 0.39
CA PHE A 509 2.42 -18.74 1.22
C PHE A 509 1.19 -19.50 0.69
N MET A 510 0.80 -19.34 -0.58
CA MET A 510 -0.38 -20.01 -1.14
C MET A 510 -0.31 -21.54 -1.05
N ARG A 511 0.88 -22.13 -1.20
CA ARG A 511 1.09 -23.58 -1.05
C ARG A 511 1.04 -24.07 0.40
N SER A 512 1.32 -23.22 1.39
CA SER A 512 1.24 -23.59 2.82
C SER A 512 -0.19 -23.65 3.37
N LEU A 513 -1.17 -23.10 2.66
CA LEU A 513 -2.57 -23.00 3.10
C LEU A 513 -3.31 -24.34 3.00
N GLY A 514 -3.15 -25.20 4.01
CA GLY A 514 -3.75 -26.54 4.06
C GLY A 514 -5.01 -26.66 4.93
N PHE A 515 -5.98 -27.48 4.48
CA PHE A 515 -7.11 -27.93 5.30
C PHE A 515 -7.30 -29.46 5.15
N PRO A 516 -7.11 -30.28 6.19
CA PRO A 516 -6.82 -29.86 7.57
C PRO A 516 -5.45 -29.21 7.73
N ALA A 517 -5.31 -28.38 8.75
CA ALA A 517 -4.05 -27.77 9.14
C ALA A 517 -3.07 -28.83 9.72
N GLY A 518 -1.80 -28.46 9.88
CA GLY A 518 -0.77 -29.33 10.44
C GLY A 518 -0.08 -30.25 9.41
N THR A 519 0.83 -31.07 9.93
CA THR A 519 1.86 -31.82 9.17
C THR A 519 1.69 -33.34 9.21
N ASP A 520 0.65 -33.87 9.86
CA ASP A 520 0.36 -35.31 9.86
C ASP A 520 0.13 -35.82 8.42
N PRO A 521 0.91 -36.81 7.93
CA PRO A 521 0.70 -37.38 6.59
C PRO A 521 -0.68 -38.03 6.43
N ASN A 522 -1.35 -38.43 7.51
CA ASN A 522 -2.67 -39.05 7.49
C ASN A 522 -3.82 -38.03 7.59
N LYS A 523 -3.56 -36.71 7.62
CA LYS A 523 -4.61 -35.70 7.82
C LYS A 523 -5.72 -35.71 6.76
N PHE A 524 -5.44 -36.25 5.57
CA PHE A 524 -6.39 -36.42 4.47
C PHE A 524 -7.12 -37.78 4.47
N ASN A 525 -6.87 -38.66 5.46
CA ASN A 525 -7.54 -39.95 5.56
C ASN A 525 -9.02 -39.76 5.92
N LEU A 526 -9.92 -40.07 4.98
CA LEU A 526 -11.37 -39.90 5.16
C LEU A 526 -11.95 -40.67 6.34
N ASN A 527 -11.32 -41.77 6.77
CA ASN A 527 -11.77 -42.53 7.94
C ASN A 527 -11.65 -41.74 9.25
N ASN A 528 -10.85 -40.67 9.28
CA ASN A 528 -10.77 -39.75 10.42
C ASN A 528 -12.03 -38.85 10.55
N PHE A 529 -12.84 -38.74 9.49
CA PHE A 529 -14.02 -37.87 9.42
C PHE A 529 -15.34 -38.66 9.28
N VAL A 530 -15.27 -39.91 8.81
CA VAL A 530 -16.42 -40.79 8.53
C VAL A 530 -16.80 -41.60 9.78
N ILE A 531 -17.24 -40.88 10.82
CA ILE A 531 -17.45 -41.41 12.18
C ILE A 531 -18.84 -41.98 12.46
N THR A 532 -19.85 -41.63 11.66
CA THR A 532 -21.24 -42.14 11.81
C THR A 532 -21.63 -43.11 10.69
N ALA A 533 -22.58 -44.01 10.97
CA ALA A 533 -23.16 -44.90 9.96
C ALA A 533 -23.81 -44.17 8.78
N ALA A 534 -24.26 -42.92 8.95
CA ALA A 534 -24.76 -42.09 7.86
C ALA A 534 -23.62 -41.58 6.96
N GLN A 535 -22.52 -41.10 7.54
CA GLN A 535 -21.32 -40.71 6.78
C GLN A 535 -20.67 -41.91 6.07
N GLN A 536 -20.71 -43.10 6.69
CA GLN A 536 -20.22 -44.34 6.08
C GLN A 536 -21.00 -44.66 4.80
N ARG A 537 -22.33 -44.72 4.86
CA ARG A 537 -23.18 -44.88 3.66
C ARG A 537 -22.93 -43.78 2.62
N GLY A 538 -22.70 -42.54 3.04
CA GLY A 538 -22.36 -41.43 2.14
C GLY A 538 -21.03 -41.62 1.41
N ARG A 539 -19.97 -42.01 2.13
CA ARG A 539 -18.66 -42.38 1.57
C ARG A 539 -18.82 -43.57 0.60
N ASP A 540 -19.51 -44.61 1.03
CA ASP A 540 -19.61 -45.87 0.28
C ASP A 540 -20.45 -45.69 -1.00
N ALA A 541 -21.40 -44.76 -1.02
CA ALA A 541 -22.07 -44.30 -2.24
C ALA A 541 -21.15 -43.44 -3.14
N PHE A 542 -20.41 -42.48 -2.56
CA PHE A 542 -19.50 -41.56 -3.26
C PHE A 542 -18.40 -42.28 -4.04
N PHE A 543 -17.82 -43.33 -3.44
CA PHE A 543 -16.81 -44.22 -4.05
C PHE A 543 -17.42 -45.43 -4.79
N GLY A 544 -18.75 -45.51 -4.85
CA GLY A 544 -19.50 -46.63 -5.42
C GLY A 544 -20.55 -46.15 -6.42
N ALA A 545 -21.82 -46.47 -6.14
CA ALA A 545 -22.93 -46.28 -7.08
C ALA A 545 -23.10 -44.83 -7.59
N ALA A 546 -22.80 -43.82 -6.76
CA ALA A 546 -22.92 -42.41 -7.14
C ALA A 546 -21.76 -41.90 -8.03
N LYS A 547 -20.71 -42.72 -8.24
CA LYS A 547 -19.56 -42.48 -9.14
C LYS A 547 -18.79 -41.17 -8.91
N CYS A 548 -19.03 -40.45 -7.80
CA CYS A 548 -18.45 -39.12 -7.55
C CYS A 548 -16.92 -39.12 -7.56
N SER A 549 -16.31 -40.20 -7.06
CA SER A 549 -14.86 -40.39 -7.04
C SER A 549 -14.21 -40.59 -8.41
N PHE A 550 -14.98 -40.71 -9.50
CA PHE A 550 -14.45 -40.74 -10.87
C PHE A 550 -13.76 -39.42 -11.23
N CYS A 551 -14.34 -38.28 -10.84
CA CYS A 551 -13.72 -36.96 -10.94
C CYS A 551 -13.02 -36.57 -9.62
N HIS A 552 -13.65 -36.83 -8.48
CA HIS A 552 -13.16 -36.35 -7.18
C HIS A 552 -12.25 -37.38 -6.50
N ALA A 553 -11.05 -37.56 -7.07
CA ALA A 553 -10.06 -38.56 -6.67
C ALA A 553 -8.91 -37.98 -5.82
N GLY A 554 -7.91 -38.81 -5.50
CA GLY A 554 -6.68 -38.39 -4.81
C GLY A 554 -6.88 -37.94 -3.35
N GLN A 555 -5.82 -37.38 -2.74
CA GLN A 555 -5.82 -37.04 -1.31
C GLN A 555 -6.90 -36.02 -0.93
N VAL A 556 -7.19 -35.05 -1.80
CA VAL A 556 -8.10 -33.92 -1.50
C VAL A 556 -9.43 -33.95 -2.26
N LEU A 557 -9.75 -35.08 -2.91
CA LEU A 557 -10.97 -35.27 -3.71
C LEU A 557 -11.06 -34.27 -4.87
N SER A 558 -9.97 -34.21 -5.65
CA SER A 558 -9.71 -33.28 -6.76
C SER A 558 -8.87 -33.98 -7.82
N ASP A 559 -9.08 -33.60 -9.08
CA ASP A 559 -8.31 -34.06 -10.22
C ASP A 559 -7.90 -32.88 -11.12
N PHE A 560 -6.90 -33.07 -11.98
CA PHE A 560 -6.40 -32.06 -12.92
C PHE A 560 -7.23 -32.00 -14.21
N VAL A 561 -7.99 -33.05 -14.53
CA VAL A 561 -8.88 -33.11 -15.70
C VAL A 561 -9.97 -32.04 -15.59
N GLN A 562 -10.37 -31.52 -16.75
CA GLN A 562 -11.40 -30.49 -16.88
C GLN A 562 -12.70 -31.10 -17.42
N PHE A 563 -13.83 -30.78 -16.80
CA PHE A 563 -15.14 -31.27 -17.23
C PHE A 563 -16.12 -30.12 -17.47
N ASN A 564 -16.93 -30.23 -18.52
CA ASN A 564 -18.13 -29.41 -18.69
C ASN A 564 -19.35 -30.21 -18.23
N THR A 565 -19.78 -29.99 -16.99
CA THR A 565 -20.92 -30.68 -16.37
C THR A 565 -22.27 -30.04 -16.70
N GLY A 566 -22.32 -28.97 -17.50
CA GLY A 566 -23.58 -28.27 -17.83
C GLY A 566 -24.08 -27.28 -16.76
N VAL A 567 -23.27 -26.95 -15.74
CA VAL A 567 -23.60 -25.99 -14.65
C VAL A 567 -24.13 -24.66 -15.20
N VAL A 568 -23.48 -24.14 -16.23
CA VAL A 568 -23.83 -22.87 -16.89
C VAL A 568 -25.26 -22.86 -17.45
N ASN A 569 -25.82 -24.02 -17.80
CA ASN A 569 -27.16 -24.18 -18.38
C ASN A 569 -28.29 -24.16 -17.33
N GLN A 570 -27.98 -24.03 -16.03
CA GLN A 570 -29.00 -23.95 -14.99
C GLN A 570 -29.88 -22.70 -15.14
N THR A 571 -31.17 -22.83 -14.79
CA THR A 571 -32.20 -21.81 -14.98
C THR A 571 -31.84 -20.46 -14.34
N ILE A 572 -31.07 -20.45 -13.24
CA ILE A 572 -30.61 -19.22 -12.57
C ILE A 572 -29.74 -18.32 -13.48
N ASN A 573 -29.06 -18.89 -14.47
CA ASN A 573 -28.25 -18.15 -15.44
C ASN A 573 -29.04 -17.70 -16.68
N SER A 574 -30.30 -18.11 -16.81
CA SER A 574 -31.13 -17.80 -17.98
C SER A 574 -31.58 -16.33 -18.00
N ALA A 575 -32.01 -15.88 -19.18
CA ALA A 575 -32.67 -14.59 -19.35
C ALA A 575 -33.91 -14.48 -18.45
N GLY A 576 -34.06 -13.34 -17.78
CA GLY A 576 -35.12 -13.09 -16.79
C GLY A 576 -34.79 -13.53 -15.35
N VAL A 577 -33.71 -14.28 -15.14
CA VAL A 577 -33.12 -14.49 -13.80
C VAL A 577 -31.82 -13.66 -13.71
N ASP A 578 -30.65 -14.25 -13.43
CA ASP A 578 -29.42 -13.45 -13.37
C ASP A 578 -28.86 -13.09 -14.74
N ASN A 579 -29.13 -13.89 -15.79
CA ASN A 579 -28.64 -13.65 -17.15
C ASN A 579 -27.12 -13.31 -17.18
N LEU A 580 -26.29 -14.26 -16.76
CA LEU A 580 -24.83 -14.10 -16.76
C LEU A 580 -24.29 -14.16 -18.21
N PRO A 581 -23.17 -13.48 -18.53
CA PRO A 581 -22.51 -13.61 -19.83
C PRO A 581 -22.13 -15.08 -20.12
N CYS A 582 -22.34 -15.52 -21.36
CA CYS A 582 -22.00 -16.86 -21.83
C CYS A 582 -20.51 -17.18 -21.63
N GLU A 583 -20.22 -18.36 -21.07
CA GLU A 583 -18.87 -18.85 -20.83
C GLU A 583 -18.57 -20.15 -21.64
N PRO A 584 -17.67 -20.13 -22.64
CA PRO A 584 -17.13 -18.94 -23.31
C PRO A 584 -18.23 -18.25 -24.13
N ALA A 585 -17.93 -17.08 -24.71
CA ALA A 585 -18.91 -16.33 -25.51
C ALA A 585 -19.40 -17.11 -26.75
N SER A 586 -18.58 -17.98 -27.35
CA SER A 586 -18.97 -18.84 -28.47
C SER A 586 -18.15 -20.14 -28.54
N PRO A 587 -18.77 -21.33 -28.69
CA PRO A 587 -20.19 -21.58 -28.47
C PRO A 587 -20.53 -21.45 -26.97
N CYS A 588 -21.66 -20.80 -26.66
CA CYS A 588 -22.09 -20.54 -25.29
C CYS A 588 -22.13 -21.80 -24.43
N GLY A 589 -21.64 -21.71 -23.20
CA GLY A 589 -21.74 -22.77 -22.20
C GLY A 589 -20.84 -23.99 -22.46
N SER A 590 -19.89 -23.90 -23.40
CA SER A 590 -19.01 -25.01 -23.76
C SER A 590 -17.81 -25.22 -22.82
N ARG A 591 -17.50 -24.29 -21.90
CA ARG A 591 -16.25 -24.36 -21.11
C ARG A 591 -16.20 -25.57 -20.18
N ALA A 592 -15.04 -26.24 -20.16
CA ALA A 592 -14.67 -27.22 -19.14
C ALA A 592 -13.92 -26.57 -17.97
N PHE A 593 -14.15 -27.06 -16.76
CA PHE A 593 -13.57 -26.51 -15.52
C PHE A 593 -12.80 -27.60 -14.78
N SER A 594 -11.68 -27.24 -14.16
CA SER A 594 -10.89 -28.17 -13.33
C SER A 594 -11.72 -28.68 -12.14
N VAL A 595 -11.65 -29.99 -11.87
CA VAL A 595 -12.29 -30.57 -10.68
C VAL A 595 -11.76 -29.88 -9.42
N ARG A 596 -12.68 -29.51 -8.50
CA ARG A 596 -12.34 -28.82 -7.25
C ARG A 596 -12.28 -29.79 -6.08
N GLN A 597 -11.26 -29.62 -5.25
CA GLN A 597 -11.07 -30.35 -4.00
C GLN A 597 -12.27 -30.17 -3.05
N LEU A 598 -12.68 -31.25 -2.38
CA LEU A 598 -13.89 -31.26 -1.52
C LEU A 598 -13.59 -31.18 -0.02
N PHE A 599 -12.32 -31.10 0.39
CA PHE A 599 -12.01 -30.80 1.79
C PHE A 599 -12.53 -29.42 2.17
N ASN A 600 -13.16 -29.32 3.34
CA ASN A 600 -13.88 -28.13 3.83
C ASN A 600 -15.15 -27.72 3.04
N ILE A 601 -15.65 -28.54 2.09
CA ILE A 601 -16.71 -28.12 1.14
C ILE A 601 -17.97 -27.54 1.82
N ALA A 602 -18.37 -28.05 2.99
CA ALA A 602 -19.52 -27.53 3.75
C ALA A 602 -19.42 -26.02 4.10
N ASN A 603 -18.20 -25.47 4.20
CA ASN A 603 -17.94 -24.06 4.49
C ASN A 603 -17.61 -23.23 3.23
N LEU A 604 -17.75 -23.80 2.04
CA LEU A 604 -17.31 -23.23 0.77
C LEU A 604 -18.46 -22.91 -0.20
N GLY A 605 -19.70 -22.80 0.30
CA GLY A 605 -20.88 -22.35 -0.47
C GLY A 605 -20.87 -20.84 -0.81
N PRO A 606 -21.71 -20.36 -1.75
CA PRO A 606 -22.50 -21.16 -2.70
C PRO A 606 -21.59 -21.91 -3.69
N PHE A 607 -22.13 -22.87 -4.42
CA PHE A 607 -21.36 -23.91 -5.10
C PHE A 607 -21.26 -23.71 -6.62
N PHE A 608 -20.33 -24.47 -7.22
CA PHE A 608 -19.86 -24.35 -8.61
C PHE A 608 -19.08 -23.05 -8.91
N HIS A 609 -18.63 -22.91 -10.16
CA HIS A 609 -17.78 -21.79 -10.62
C HIS A 609 -18.51 -20.45 -10.65
N ASP A 610 -19.84 -20.48 -10.69
CA ASP A 610 -20.77 -19.36 -10.82
C ASP A 610 -21.70 -19.21 -9.61
N SER A 611 -21.42 -19.86 -8.47
CA SER A 611 -22.29 -19.81 -7.28
C SER A 611 -23.77 -20.11 -7.58
N SER A 612 -24.07 -21.04 -8.49
CA SER A 612 -25.45 -21.33 -8.95
C SER A 612 -26.27 -22.21 -8.01
N ALA A 613 -25.64 -22.90 -7.07
CA ALA A 613 -26.29 -23.75 -6.07
C ALA A 613 -26.06 -23.20 -4.65
N ALA A 614 -27.11 -22.98 -3.86
CA ALA A 614 -26.99 -22.37 -2.53
C ALA A 614 -26.47 -23.38 -1.49
N THR A 615 -26.94 -24.63 -1.56
CA THR A 615 -26.67 -25.71 -0.62
C THR A 615 -26.00 -26.92 -1.28
N LEU A 616 -25.49 -27.86 -0.47
CA LEU A 616 -24.98 -29.14 -0.99
C LEU A 616 -26.12 -30.03 -1.51
N GLN A 617 -27.35 -29.84 -1.03
CA GLN A 617 -28.54 -30.51 -1.52
C GLN A 617 -28.86 -30.05 -2.96
N ASP A 618 -28.69 -28.76 -3.27
CA ASP A 618 -28.85 -28.23 -4.62
C ASP A 618 -27.78 -28.76 -5.58
N VAL A 619 -26.53 -28.94 -5.10
CA VAL A 619 -25.46 -29.59 -5.86
C VAL A 619 -25.84 -31.03 -6.23
N LEU A 620 -26.38 -31.81 -5.29
CA LEU A 620 -26.84 -33.18 -5.56
C LEU A 620 -28.08 -33.20 -6.49
N ALA A 621 -29.01 -32.26 -6.32
CA ALA A 621 -30.15 -32.10 -7.23
C ALA A 621 -29.70 -31.75 -8.66
N PHE A 622 -28.68 -30.92 -8.82
CA PHE A 622 -28.08 -30.59 -10.11
C PHE A 622 -27.51 -31.83 -10.82
N TYR A 623 -26.73 -32.67 -10.13
CA TYR A 623 -26.18 -33.90 -10.72
C TYR A 623 -27.25 -34.95 -11.06
N ASN A 624 -28.43 -34.88 -10.44
CA ASN A 624 -29.60 -35.68 -10.79
C ASN A 624 -30.50 -35.02 -11.87
N SER A 625 -30.12 -33.86 -12.42
CA SER A 625 -30.93 -33.08 -13.35
C SER A 625 -30.61 -33.35 -14.83
N SER A 626 -31.55 -32.97 -15.71
CA SER A 626 -31.34 -32.97 -17.16
C SER A 626 -30.19 -32.06 -17.63
N ASN A 627 -29.82 -31.03 -16.85
CA ASN A 627 -28.70 -30.14 -17.18
C ASN A 627 -27.36 -30.88 -17.09
N PHE A 628 -27.19 -31.75 -16.09
CA PHE A 628 -26.05 -32.66 -16.04
C PHE A 628 -26.20 -33.79 -17.05
N ALA A 629 -27.35 -34.47 -17.11
CA ALA A 629 -27.54 -35.65 -17.95
C ALA A 629 -27.31 -35.38 -19.45
N ASN A 630 -27.61 -34.17 -19.94
CA ASN A 630 -27.37 -33.75 -21.32
C ASN A 630 -26.01 -33.07 -21.56
N SER A 631 -25.13 -32.97 -20.56
CA SER A 631 -23.84 -32.28 -20.67
C SER A 631 -22.77 -33.12 -21.39
N PRO A 632 -21.67 -32.51 -21.89
CA PRO A 632 -20.50 -33.28 -22.32
C PRO A 632 -19.90 -34.12 -21.18
N GLY A 633 -20.01 -33.64 -19.93
CA GLY A 633 -19.52 -34.30 -18.73
C GLY A 633 -20.22 -35.63 -18.43
N SER A 634 -21.54 -35.73 -18.62
CA SER A 634 -22.27 -36.98 -18.39
C SER A 634 -21.92 -38.08 -19.39
N GLN A 635 -21.42 -37.74 -20.59
CA GLN A 635 -21.06 -38.73 -21.62
C GLN A 635 -19.88 -39.62 -21.21
N PHE A 636 -19.05 -39.17 -20.27
CA PHE A 636 -18.00 -39.99 -19.63
C PHE A 636 -18.57 -41.01 -18.63
N PHE A 637 -19.85 -40.87 -18.22
CA PHE A 637 -20.57 -41.76 -17.31
C PHE A 637 -21.61 -42.56 -18.13
N SER A 638 -21.16 -43.62 -18.79
CA SER A 638 -22.03 -44.49 -19.61
C SER A 638 -23.04 -45.28 -18.78
N GLY A 639 -24.20 -44.66 -18.55
CA GLY A 639 -25.37 -45.22 -17.86
C GLY A 639 -25.83 -44.34 -16.68
N PRO A 640 -27.12 -44.36 -16.34
CA PRO A 640 -27.67 -43.55 -15.26
C PRO A 640 -26.96 -43.77 -13.91
N ILE A 641 -27.09 -42.80 -13.02
CA ILE A 641 -26.67 -42.84 -11.63
C ILE A 641 -27.81 -43.41 -10.78
#